data_AF-A0A6A4J1A6-F1
#
_entry.id   AF-A0A6A4J1A6-F1
#
_cell.length_a   1.000
_cell.length_b   1.000
_cell.length_c   1.000
_cell.angle_alpha   90.00
_cell.angle_beta   90.00
_cell.angle_gamma   90.00
#
_symmetry.space_group_name_H-M   'P 1'
#
loop_
_entity.id
_entity.type
_entity.pdbx_description
1 polymer ?
#
loop_
_entity_poly.entity_id
_entity_poly.type
_entity_poly.pdbx_seq_one_letter_code
_entity_poly.pdbx_strand_id
1 'polypeptide(L)'
;MGLHCENCQKKIIRRMKCERKTLLVTRKLTFCKPIYAFLGSIMLLAVICLFWLRFMLANPEPIEKVNFLGRKVPASPTWDLKPLKLIGNEDDVRGLIVRLLGDQYASRFRIEITGELKENREWFNVSRRSFSDPVTITGSSGTAVSYGLHHYLKYELNCHVSWDGVQLDLPPFENMPVAEYEFSIPDRFRYYMNVCTFSYSYVWWNWTRWEREIDWMALNGFNLVLAFTGTEAVWKEVYLQLGLTQDEIDDHFSGPAFLAWNRMGNIRGGAKLSDAWHMSQVSLQQKILQRMRSLGITPVLPAFAGHLPRAITRIFPHAKITYAARWNNFPDKYCCPALLLPSDPLFQRIGSMFMQKLNEMFGTDHMYNCDPFNEMLPNTTDLRVLNGYGKSIYSSMSAVDPEAVWMLQGWFLVNENYYWTYERAKAFLTAVPPGKMIVLDLQSELKPQFKKFDNFFGQPFIWCMLHNFGRTLGLQGALEQVKQGILEGRKEDEMVGIGITMEGIETNYVVYDFFSEFVRDDELDIVRFSEDYSKRRYGEHNSAAESAWRALVTSVYNYTGDEANHGQYVFNNRPSLKKKLKYWYTPEDVYNAWYLILKAAQDLKSPNNLFHVDVVDITRQGIQLILDDLYLNSTAAYLQKDLQTLKVVASKFLDVLDDLESILGSNERFMLGPWLESAKTSASTPLEKKVYERDARNQISLWGPNGEIRDYANKQWSGVVKDYFKPRWELYFKALKRAVRTGSPLNTSKYHKDLFDIEQRFATSYDLYPTVPAGNPIQISEEIFQKLNPLKTTRTP
;
A
#
# COMPACT_ATOMS: atom_id res chain seq x y z
N MET A 1 20.82 -18.65 52.86
CA MET A 1 20.32 -17.27 52.64
C MET A 1 19.02 -17.40 51.88
N GLY A 2 17.82 -17.31 52.44
CA GLY A 2 17.39 -16.58 53.64
C GLY A 2 16.57 -15.38 53.22
N LEU A 3 15.24 -15.53 53.25
CA LEU A 3 14.22 -14.50 53.52
C LEU A 3 14.22 -13.23 52.64
N HIS A 4 13.25 -13.14 51.72
CA HIS A 4 12.42 -11.93 51.53
C HIS A 4 11.34 -12.17 50.45
N CYS A 5 10.13 -12.58 50.85
CA CYS A 5 8.88 -12.00 50.28
C CYS A 5 7.62 -12.51 51.01
N GLU A 6 7.54 -12.34 52.33
CA GLU A 6 6.26 -12.27 53.04
C GLU A 6 6.03 -10.80 53.42
N ASN A 7 5.57 -9.96 52.47
CA ASN A 7 5.02 -8.63 52.80
C ASN A 7 4.31 -7.92 51.62
N CYS A 8 3.45 -8.60 50.87
CA CYS A 8 2.47 -7.91 50.02
C CYS A 8 1.02 -8.42 50.11
N GLN A 9 0.76 -9.50 50.86
CA GLN A 9 -0.62 -9.98 51.09
C GLN A 9 -1.37 -9.27 52.23
N LYS A 10 -0.78 -8.27 52.90
CA LYS A 10 -1.42 -7.53 54.00
C LYS A 10 -1.95 -6.12 53.64
N LYS A 11 -2.08 -5.77 52.36
CA LYS A 11 -2.60 -4.44 51.93
C LYS A 11 -3.94 -4.42 51.20
N ILE A 12 -4.65 -5.56 51.08
CA ILE A 12 -5.97 -5.64 50.43
C ILE A 12 -7.12 -5.90 51.43
N ILE A 13 -6.84 -5.92 52.74
CA ILE A 13 -7.87 -5.94 53.80
C ILE A 13 -7.92 -4.55 54.46
N ARG A 14 -8.30 -3.52 53.69
CA ARG A 14 -8.65 -2.19 54.24
C ARG A 14 -9.37 -1.30 53.23
N ARG A 15 -10.36 -1.79 52.47
CA ARG A 15 -11.30 -0.91 51.75
C ARG A 15 -12.61 -1.53 51.27
N MET A 16 -13.23 -2.42 52.06
CA MET A 16 -14.63 -2.81 51.84
C MET A 16 -15.37 -2.98 53.17
N LYS A 17 -15.98 -1.90 53.64
CA LYS A 17 -17.05 -1.88 54.67
C LYS A 17 -17.99 -0.72 54.34
N CYS A 18 -19.16 -1.04 53.76
CA CYS A 18 -20.46 -0.53 54.18
C CYS A 18 -21.52 -1.08 53.22
N GLU A 19 -22.26 -2.10 53.66
CA GLU A 19 -23.72 -2.02 53.84
C GLU A 19 -24.25 -3.38 54.31
N ARG A 20 -24.97 -3.35 55.43
CA ARG A 20 -25.73 -4.45 56.02
C ARG A 20 -27.12 -3.92 56.28
N LYS A 21 -28.15 -4.71 55.90
CA LYS A 21 -29.48 -4.92 56.52
C LYS A 21 -30.30 -5.67 55.44
N THR A 22 -30.95 -6.82 55.65
CA THR A 22 -31.80 -7.27 56.77
C THR A 22 -31.93 -8.81 56.75
N LEU A 23 -32.23 -9.40 57.90
CA LEU A 23 -32.33 -10.84 58.22
C LEU A 23 -33.71 -11.49 57.92
N LEU A 24 -33.74 -12.84 58.07
CA LEU A 24 -34.85 -13.76 58.47
C LEU A 24 -35.72 -14.33 57.31
N VAL A 25 -36.03 -15.65 57.16
CA VAL A 25 -36.16 -16.82 58.07
C VAL A 25 -36.04 -18.19 57.30
N THR A 26 -35.58 -19.24 58.00
CA THR A 26 -36.00 -20.69 58.01
C THR A 26 -35.42 -21.80 57.08
N ARG A 27 -34.68 -22.73 57.74
CA ARG A 27 -34.76 -24.22 57.78
C ARG A 27 -34.41 -25.11 56.55
N LYS A 28 -33.29 -25.86 56.61
CA LYS A 28 -33.17 -27.30 57.01
C LYS A 28 -31.80 -27.92 56.65
N LEU A 29 -31.23 -28.61 57.65
CA LEU A 29 -30.16 -29.63 57.68
C LEU A 29 -29.82 -30.42 56.38
N THR A 30 -28.53 -30.58 56.05
CA THR A 30 -27.73 -31.85 56.14
C THR A 30 -26.40 -31.79 55.35
N PHE A 31 -25.43 -32.64 55.74
CA PHE A 31 -24.22 -33.11 55.03
C PHE A 31 -22.88 -32.33 55.09
N CYS A 32 -22.06 -32.69 56.09
CA CYS A 32 -20.59 -32.67 56.01
C CYS A 32 -20.09 -33.94 55.31
N LYS A 33 -19.87 -33.91 53.99
CA LYS A 33 -19.06 -34.87 53.21
C LYS A 33 -18.65 -34.24 51.85
N PRO A 34 -17.69 -33.29 51.78
CA PRO A 34 -16.83 -33.27 50.57
C PRO A 34 -15.37 -32.82 50.73
N ILE A 35 -14.83 -32.61 51.94
CA ILE A 35 -13.47 -32.03 52.08
C ILE A 35 -12.35 -33.06 51.81
N TYR A 36 -12.59 -34.35 52.02
CA TYR A 36 -11.58 -35.40 51.76
C TYR A 36 -11.45 -35.81 50.28
N ALA A 37 -12.48 -35.59 49.46
CA ALA A 37 -12.43 -35.91 48.03
C ALA A 37 -11.61 -34.89 47.21
N PHE A 38 -11.58 -33.62 47.66
CA PHE A 38 -10.88 -32.54 46.98
C PHE A 38 -9.35 -32.63 47.16
N LEU A 39 -8.89 -33.01 48.36
CA LEU A 39 -7.47 -33.20 48.64
C LEU A 39 -6.86 -34.43 47.95
N GLY A 40 -7.62 -35.54 47.83
CA GLY A 40 -7.19 -36.72 47.08
C GLY A 40 -7.03 -36.46 45.57
N SER A 41 -7.88 -35.58 45.01
CA SER A 41 -7.84 -35.22 43.59
C SER A 41 -6.61 -34.37 43.24
N ILE A 42 -6.16 -33.50 44.16
CA ILE A 42 -4.99 -32.64 43.97
C ILE A 42 -3.68 -33.45 44.04
N MET A 43 -3.58 -34.44 44.94
CA MET A 43 -2.39 -35.31 44.98
C MET A 43 -2.29 -36.22 43.74
N LEU A 44 -3.41 -36.69 43.20
CA LEU A 44 -3.42 -37.50 41.97
C LEU A 44 -2.96 -36.68 40.76
N LEU A 45 -3.40 -35.42 40.64
CA LEU A 45 -2.94 -34.48 39.59
C LEU A 45 -1.44 -34.17 39.70
N ALA A 46 -0.91 -34.00 40.91
CA ALA A 46 0.52 -33.75 41.11
C ALA A 46 1.39 -34.95 40.71
N VAL A 47 0.94 -36.18 41.01
CA VAL A 47 1.65 -37.41 40.62
C VAL A 47 1.60 -37.63 39.11
N ILE A 48 0.46 -37.33 38.46
CA ILE A 48 0.32 -37.39 36.99
C ILE A 48 1.25 -36.37 36.32
N CYS A 49 1.32 -35.14 36.81
CA CYS A 49 2.23 -34.11 36.29
C CYS A 49 3.71 -34.51 36.43
N LEU A 50 4.10 -35.09 37.57
CA LEU A 50 5.48 -35.57 37.78
C LEU A 50 5.84 -36.76 36.90
N PHE A 51 4.89 -37.67 36.63
CA PHE A 51 5.07 -38.76 35.67
C PHE A 51 5.19 -38.24 34.24
N TRP A 52 4.37 -37.25 33.86
CA TRP A 52 4.44 -36.61 32.54
C TRP A 52 5.75 -35.85 32.33
N LEU A 53 6.24 -35.15 33.34
CA LEU A 53 7.52 -34.44 33.28
C LEU A 53 8.71 -35.41 33.15
N ARG A 54 8.67 -36.55 33.86
CA ARG A 54 9.67 -37.63 33.70
C ARG A 54 9.58 -38.32 32.34
N PHE A 55 8.39 -38.48 31.77
CA PHE A 55 8.19 -39.05 30.44
C PHE A 55 8.71 -38.13 29.33
N MET A 56 8.45 -36.82 29.44
CA MET A 56 8.97 -35.77 28.53
C MET A 56 10.50 -35.65 28.57
N LEU A 57 11.12 -35.81 29.75
CA LEU A 57 12.59 -35.76 29.90
C LEU A 57 13.30 -37.05 29.44
N ALA A 58 12.58 -38.17 29.32
CA ALA A 58 13.14 -39.47 28.94
C ALA A 58 13.00 -39.81 27.45
N ASN A 59 12.15 -39.10 26.69
CA ASN A 59 11.93 -39.30 25.25
C ASN A 59 11.96 -37.95 24.52
N PRO A 60 13.10 -37.50 23.97
CA PRO A 60 13.17 -36.31 23.13
C PRO A 60 12.68 -36.68 21.72
N GLU A 61 11.38 -36.90 21.57
CA GLU A 61 10.77 -36.85 20.23
C GLU A 61 10.57 -35.38 19.83
N PRO A 62 10.73 -35.05 18.54
CA PRO A 62 10.53 -33.68 18.06
C PRO A 62 9.12 -33.21 18.43
N ILE A 63 9.03 -32.04 19.04
CA ILE A 63 7.77 -31.38 19.37
C ILE A 63 6.99 -31.20 18.06
N GLU A 64 5.90 -31.96 17.88
CA GLU A 64 5.01 -31.79 16.73
C GLU A 64 4.46 -30.35 16.73
N LYS A 65 4.70 -29.58 15.66
CA LYS A 65 4.11 -28.24 15.48
C LYS A 65 2.58 -28.41 15.41
N VAL A 66 1.86 -27.80 16.33
CA VAL A 66 0.38 -27.76 16.35
C VAL A 66 -0.03 -26.31 16.13
N ASN A 67 -0.93 -26.05 15.19
CA ASN A 67 -1.39 -24.69 14.91
C ASN A 67 -2.30 -24.14 16.03
N PHE A 68 -2.68 -22.85 15.94
CA PHE A 68 -3.54 -22.18 16.92
C PHE A 68 -4.93 -22.84 17.11
N LEU A 69 -5.33 -23.71 16.19
CA LEU A 69 -6.58 -24.48 16.23
C LEU A 69 -6.40 -25.92 16.74
N GLY A 70 -5.23 -26.28 17.25
CA GLY A 70 -4.96 -27.63 17.78
C GLY A 70 -4.77 -28.70 16.70
N ARG A 71 -4.56 -28.32 15.43
CA ARG A 71 -4.35 -29.26 14.32
C ARG A 71 -2.86 -29.54 14.13
N LYS A 72 -2.51 -30.81 13.87
CA LYS A 72 -1.16 -31.19 13.46
C LYS A 72 -0.77 -30.42 12.20
N VAL A 73 0.34 -29.69 12.24
CA VAL A 73 0.95 -29.08 11.07
C VAL A 73 1.74 -30.19 10.37
N PRO A 74 1.38 -30.59 9.12
CA PRO A 74 2.21 -31.52 8.35
C PRO A 74 3.63 -30.95 8.25
N ALA A 75 4.65 -31.81 8.22
CA ALA A 75 6.01 -31.36 7.89
C ALA A 75 5.94 -30.56 6.58
N SER A 76 6.43 -29.32 6.60
CA SER A 76 6.43 -28.44 5.42
C SER A 76 7.10 -29.18 4.27
N PRO A 77 6.48 -29.24 3.07
CA PRO A 77 7.11 -29.86 1.92
C PRO A 77 8.47 -29.20 1.70
N THR A 78 9.54 -29.99 1.54
CA THR A 78 10.85 -29.43 1.23
C THR A 78 10.80 -28.84 -0.18
N TRP A 79 10.78 -27.52 -0.27
CA TRP A 79 10.86 -26.78 -1.53
C TRP A 79 12.27 -26.24 -1.73
N ASP A 80 12.72 -26.22 -2.98
CA ASP A 80 13.99 -25.60 -3.40
C ASP A 80 13.67 -24.42 -4.31
N LEU A 81 13.24 -23.31 -3.70
CA LEU A 81 13.27 -22.01 -4.36
C LEU A 81 14.74 -21.66 -4.49
N LYS A 82 15.34 -21.92 -5.64
CA LYS A 82 16.68 -21.41 -5.92
C LYS A 82 16.59 -19.87 -5.95
N PRO A 83 17.54 -19.15 -5.33
CA PRO A 83 17.56 -17.71 -5.42
C PRO A 83 17.73 -17.31 -6.89
N LEU A 84 16.64 -16.83 -7.50
CA LEU A 84 16.67 -16.10 -8.76
C LEU A 84 17.30 -14.75 -8.47
N LYS A 85 18.63 -14.73 -8.50
CA LYS A 85 19.44 -13.58 -8.15
C LYS A 85 20.15 -13.08 -9.38
N LEU A 86 19.79 -11.87 -9.79
CA LEU A 86 20.61 -11.09 -10.70
C LEU A 86 21.71 -10.41 -9.90
N ILE A 87 22.95 -10.51 -10.38
CA ILE A 87 24.11 -9.92 -9.70
C ILE A 87 24.12 -8.40 -9.86
N GLY A 88 23.68 -7.89 -11.01
CA GLY A 88 23.84 -6.49 -11.40
C GLY A 88 25.23 -6.17 -11.96
N ASN A 89 25.44 -4.92 -12.34
CA ASN A 89 26.67 -4.41 -12.96
C ASN A 89 27.18 -3.16 -12.20
N GLU A 90 28.48 -3.13 -11.92
CA GLU A 90 29.12 -2.03 -11.18
C GLU A 90 29.04 -0.67 -11.89
N ASP A 91 29.19 -0.62 -13.22
CA ASP A 91 29.09 0.61 -14.02
C ASP A 91 27.67 1.19 -13.97
N ASP A 92 26.65 0.32 -13.97
CA ASP A 92 25.25 0.71 -13.86
C ASP A 92 24.89 1.26 -12.47
N VAL A 93 25.49 0.69 -11.41
CA VAL A 93 25.41 1.27 -10.06
C VAL A 93 26.17 2.59 -10.03
N ARG A 94 27.36 2.69 -10.64
CA ARG A 94 28.10 3.95 -10.74
C ARG A 94 27.29 5.03 -11.46
N GLY A 95 26.55 4.68 -12.51
CA GLY A 95 25.61 5.57 -13.20
C GLY A 95 24.49 6.07 -12.29
N LEU A 96 23.97 5.23 -11.39
CA LEU A 96 23.05 5.66 -10.33
C LEU A 96 23.68 6.72 -9.44
N ILE A 97 24.90 6.47 -8.97
CA ILE A 97 25.62 7.38 -8.07
C ILE A 97 25.87 8.73 -8.76
N VAL A 98 26.26 8.73 -10.04
CA VAL A 98 26.43 9.95 -10.82
C VAL A 98 25.13 10.72 -10.95
N ARG A 99 24.00 10.06 -11.24
CA ARG A 99 22.69 10.74 -11.30
C ARG A 99 22.26 11.31 -9.95
N LEU A 100 22.58 10.63 -8.85
CA LEU A 100 22.19 11.04 -7.51
C LEU A 100 23.07 12.18 -6.96
N LEU A 101 24.40 12.05 -7.08
CA LEU A 101 25.37 12.90 -6.38
C LEU A 101 26.20 13.80 -7.32
N GLY A 102 26.11 13.61 -8.63
CA GLY A 102 26.97 14.23 -9.63
C GLY A 102 28.36 13.59 -9.72
N ASP A 103 29.07 13.82 -10.83
CA ASP A 103 30.36 13.19 -11.15
C ASP A 103 31.43 13.44 -10.07
N GLN A 104 31.46 14.64 -9.50
CA GLN A 104 32.46 15.03 -8.51
C GLN A 104 32.41 14.13 -7.26
N TYR A 105 31.22 13.97 -6.68
CA TYR A 105 31.04 13.11 -5.51
C TYR A 105 31.05 11.64 -5.89
N ALA A 106 30.49 11.26 -7.04
CA ALA A 106 30.51 9.87 -7.50
C ALA A 106 31.93 9.28 -7.63
N SER A 107 32.92 10.11 -8.01
CA SER A 107 34.34 9.71 -8.05
C SER A 107 34.93 9.30 -6.69
N ARG A 108 34.25 9.64 -5.59
CA ARG A 108 34.66 9.34 -4.21
C ARG A 108 34.07 8.05 -3.66
N PHE A 109 33.23 7.38 -4.44
CA PHE A 109 32.66 6.08 -4.12
C PHE A 109 33.28 5.01 -5.03
N ARG A 110 33.72 3.91 -4.43
CA ARG A 110 34.17 2.71 -5.13
C ARG A 110 33.19 1.59 -4.85
N ILE A 111 32.66 0.97 -5.89
CA ILE A 111 31.67 -0.10 -5.80
C ILE A 111 32.33 -1.41 -6.20
N GLU A 112 32.08 -2.46 -5.41
CA GLU A 112 32.57 -3.82 -5.68
C GLU A 112 31.43 -4.84 -5.48
N ILE A 113 31.06 -5.57 -6.53
CA ILE A 113 29.99 -6.57 -6.48
C ILE A 113 30.61 -7.97 -6.55
N THR A 114 30.43 -8.77 -5.50
CA THR A 114 31.04 -10.10 -5.40
C THR A 114 30.21 -11.21 -6.03
N GLY A 115 28.88 -11.03 -6.11
CA GLY A 115 27.94 -12.09 -6.47
C GLY A 115 27.66 -13.10 -5.34
N GLU A 116 28.52 -13.15 -4.31
CA GLU A 116 28.47 -14.15 -3.24
C GLU A 116 27.49 -13.77 -2.12
N LEU A 117 26.64 -14.73 -1.74
CA LEU A 117 25.74 -14.60 -0.59
C LEU A 117 26.43 -15.07 0.68
N LYS A 118 26.09 -14.45 1.81
CA LYS A 118 26.47 -14.93 3.15
C LYS A 118 25.25 -15.54 3.80
N GLU A 119 25.32 -16.80 4.21
CA GLU A 119 24.18 -17.50 4.83
C GLU A 119 22.89 -17.43 3.97
N ASN A 120 23.04 -17.50 2.64
CA ASN A 120 21.95 -17.33 1.66
C ASN A 120 21.25 -15.96 1.69
N ARG A 121 21.90 -14.94 2.26
CA ARG A 121 21.42 -13.57 2.36
C ARG A 121 22.31 -12.60 1.59
N GLU A 122 21.68 -11.53 1.12
CA GLU A 122 22.41 -10.41 0.56
C GLU A 122 23.05 -9.59 1.68
N TRP A 123 24.18 -8.99 1.38
CA TRP A 123 24.96 -8.23 2.35
C TRP A 123 25.74 -7.12 1.64
N PHE A 124 26.14 -6.12 2.41
CA PHE A 124 27.12 -5.12 2.00
C PHE A 124 28.06 -4.75 3.15
N ASN A 125 29.25 -4.28 2.83
CA ASN A 125 30.22 -3.68 3.72
C ASN A 125 30.54 -2.27 3.21
N VAL A 126 30.59 -1.32 4.15
CA VAL A 126 31.06 0.04 3.89
C VAL A 126 32.41 0.19 4.59
N SER A 127 33.43 0.57 3.83
CA SER A 127 34.79 0.79 4.32
C SER A 127 35.35 2.11 3.82
N ARG A 128 35.81 2.93 4.76
CA ARG A 128 36.67 4.08 4.50
C ARG A 128 37.65 4.20 5.65
N ARG A 129 38.94 3.96 5.39
CA ARG A 129 39.97 3.85 6.42
C ARG A 129 40.61 5.18 6.81
N SER A 130 40.59 6.17 5.92
CA SER A 130 41.14 7.50 6.16
C SER A 130 40.41 8.58 5.36
N PHE A 131 40.59 9.85 5.72
CA PHE A 131 39.99 10.98 5.02
C PHE A 131 40.46 11.14 3.56
N SER A 132 41.61 10.56 3.18
CA SER A 132 42.09 10.54 1.80
C SER A 132 41.53 9.40 0.96
N ASP A 133 40.98 8.36 1.60
CA ASP A 133 40.48 7.17 0.90
C ASP A 133 39.04 7.38 0.40
N PRO A 134 38.69 6.83 -0.78
CA PRO A 134 37.30 6.78 -1.22
C PRO A 134 36.47 5.91 -0.27
N VAL A 135 35.16 6.16 -0.21
CA VAL A 135 34.21 5.26 0.43
C VAL A 135 34.06 4.03 -0.46
N THR A 136 34.48 2.87 0.02
CA THR A 136 34.32 1.60 -0.70
C THR A 136 33.08 0.88 -0.18
N ILE A 137 32.22 0.47 -1.10
CA ILE A 137 31.01 -0.30 -0.80
C ILE A 137 31.10 -1.62 -1.55
N THR A 138 31.35 -2.69 -0.79
CA THR A 138 31.45 -4.05 -1.33
C THR A 138 30.18 -4.80 -0.96
N GLY A 139 29.59 -5.56 -1.87
CA GLY A 139 28.35 -6.29 -1.56
C GLY A 139 28.00 -7.39 -2.52
N SER A 140 26.96 -8.14 -2.17
CA SER A 140 26.61 -9.37 -2.88
C SER A 140 25.94 -9.14 -4.25
N SER A 141 25.38 -7.96 -4.50
CA SER A 141 24.61 -7.61 -5.70
C SER A 141 24.51 -6.10 -5.87
N GLY A 142 24.08 -5.64 -7.05
CA GLY A 142 23.81 -4.24 -7.37
C GLY A 142 22.81 -3.58 -6.43
N THR A 143 21.74 -4.29 -6.04
CA THR A 143 20.78 -3.81 -5.04
C THR A 143 21.39 -3.72 -3.65
N ALA A 144 22.26 -4.66 -3.27
CA ALA A 144 22.90 -4.64 -1.96
C ALA A 144 23.90 -3.47 -1.82
N VAL A 145 24.73 -3.21 -2.84
CA VAL A 145 25.66 -2.07 -2.83
C VAL A 145 24.94 -0.72 -2.98
N SER A 146 23.83 -0.67 -3.72
CA SER A 146 22.98 0.54 -3.82
C SER A 146 22.30 0.85 -2.48
N TYR A 147 21.79 -0.17 -1.79
CA TYR A 147 21.29 -0.01 -0.42
C TYR A 147 22.41 0.37 0.55
N GLY A 148 23.61 -0.19 0.40
CA GLY A 148 24.79 0.20 1.20
C GLY A 148 25.19 1.66 1.02
N LEU A 149 25.09 2.20 -0.20
CA LEU A 149 25.25 3.63 -0.47
C LEU A 149 24.19 4.44 0.26
N HIS A 150 22.91 4.07 0.12
CA HIS A 150 21.82 4.78 0.77
C HIS A 150 21.96 4.74 2.30
N HIS A 151 22.38 3.60 2.86
CA HIS A 151 22.65 3.44 4.28
C HIS A 151 23.78 4.36 4.74
N TYR A 152 24.91 4.43 4.02
CA TYR A 152 25.98 5.37 4.33
C TYR A 152 25.51 6.83 4.26
N LEU A 153 24.79 7.20 3.20
CA LEU A 153 24.20 8.53 3.06
C LEU A 153 23.29 8.88 4.25
N LYS A 154 22.46 7.92 4.68
CA LYS A 154 21.48 8.11 5.76
C LYS A 154 22.11 8.25 7.14
N TYR A 155 22.96 7.30 7.54
CA TYR A 155 23.44 7.24 8.93
C TYR A 155 24.77 7.96 9.16
N GLU A 156 25.65 8.01 8.14
CA GLU A 156 26.96 8.65 8.28
C GLU A 156 26.93 10.11 7.80
N LEU A 157 26.09 10.42 6.82
CA LEU A 157 26.02 11.75 6.18
C LEU A 157 24.71 12.50 6.42
N ASN A 158 23.77 11.92 7.17
CA ASN A 158 22.48 12.54 7.51
C ASN A 158 21.70 13.04 6.27
N CYS A 159 21.83 12.34 5.15
CA CYS A 159 21.15 12.62 3.90
C CYS A 159 19.80 11.90 3.81
N HIS A 160 18.94 12.37 2.90
CA HIS A 160 17.62 11.79 2.67
C HIS A 160 17.30 11.72 1.19
N VAL A 161 16.93 10.54 0.71
CA VAL A 161 16.42 10.33 -0.65
C VAL A 161 15.00 9.81 -0.55
N SER A 162 14.06 10.48 -1.21
CA SER A 162 12.64 10.13 -1.15
C SER A 162 11.95 10.40 -2.47
N TRP A 163 10.71 9.92 -2.61
CA TRP A 163 9.85 10.40 -3.68
C TRP A 163 9.66 11.91 -3.57
N ASP A 164 9.63 12.47 -2.35
CA ASP A 164 9.33 13.87 -2.05
C ASP A 164 10.37 14.88 -2.54
N GLY A 165 11.58 14.39 -2.76
CA GLY A 165 12.76 15.18 -3.04
C GLY A 165 13.97 14.56 -2.36
N VAL A 166 15.05 15.32 -2.34
CA VAL A 166 16.33 14.90 -1.77
C VAL A 166 16.89 15.97 -0.85
N GLN A 167 17.51 15.53 0.24
CA GLN A 167 18.46 16.30 1.04
C GLN A 167 19.81 15.59 0.83
N LEU A 168 20.73 16.26 0.13
CA LEU A 168 22.06 15.74 -0.21
C LEU A 168 23.10 16.84 0.03
N ASP A 169 22.99 17.54 1.16
CA ASP A 169 23.98 18.55 1.57
C ASP A 169 25.22 17.85 2.11
N LEU A 170 26.04 17.34 1.17
CA LEU A 170 27.21 16.54 1.48
C LEU A 170 28.33 17.44 2.02
N PRO A 171 29.01 17.05 3.10
CA PRO A 171 30.21 17.75 3.52
C PRO A 171 31.29 17.64 2.43
N PRO A 172 32.29 18.55 2.43
CA PRO A 172 33.50 18.37 1.64
C PRO A 172 34.08 16.98 1.87
N PHE A 173 34.70 16.38 0.84
CA PHE A 173 35.16 14.99 0.90
C PHE A 173 36.13 14.75 2.06
N GLU A 174 37.03 15.69 2.34
CA GLU A 174 37.95 15.61 3.49
C GLU A 174 37.24 15.55 4.85
N ASN A 175 35.97 15.98 4.92
CA ASN A 175 35.15 16.03 6.14
C ASN A 175 34.10 14.91 6.21
N MET A 176 33.94 14.11 5.16
CA MET A 176 33.12 12.90 5.26
C MET A 176 33.71 11.97 6.35
N PRO A 177 32.91 11.18 7.08
CA PRO A 177 33.39 10.35 8.17
C PRO A 177 34.14 9.10 7.69
N VAL A 178 35.04 8.61 8.56
CA VAL A 178 35.62 7.26 8.51
C VAL A 178 34.56 6.29 9.00
N ALA A 179 34.35 5.19 8.27
CA ALA A 179 33.33 4.20 8.58
C ALA A 179 33.83 2.80 8.21
N GLU A 180 33.53 1.81 9.04
CA GLU A 180 33.82 0.40 8.78
C GLU A 180 32.70 -0.43 9.41
N TYR A 181 31.81 -0.95 8.59
CA TYR A 181 30.73 -1.82 9.07
C TYR A 181 30.20 -2.73 7.97
N GLU A 182 29.59 -3.83 8.38
CA GLU A 182 28.90 -4.77 7.52
C GLU A 182 27.42 -4.86 7.91
N PHE A 183 26.56 -5.03 6.92
CA PHE A 183 25.13 -5.21 7.09
C PHE A 183 24.65 -6.43 6.31
N SER A 184 24.00 -7.36 7.02
CA SER A 184 23.32 -8.51 6.43
C SER A 184 21.83 -8.20 6.28
N ILE A 185 21.30 -8.32 5.07
CA ILE A 185 19.89 -8.08 4.75
C ILE A 185 19.10 -9.34 5.14
N PRO A 186 18.11 -9.27 6.04
CA PRO A 186 17.46 -10.47 6.59
C PRO A 186 16.67 -11.27 5.55
N ASP A 187 16.09 -10.57 4.60
CA ASP A 187 15.09 -11.09 3.67
C ASP A 187 15.70 -11.41 2.31
N ARG A 188 15.38 -12.60 1.80
CA ARG A 188 15.78 -13.03 0.45
C ARG A 188 15.15 -12.16 -0.63
N PHE A 189 13.85 -11.91 -0.51
CA PHE A 189 13.12 -11.03 -1.41
C PHE A 189 12.67 -9.76 -0.67
N ARG A 190 12.92 -8.60 -1.28
CA ARG A 190 12.22 -7.36 -0.95
C ARG A 190 11.42 -6.92 -2.16
N TYR A 191 10.11 -7.08 -2.04
CA TYR A 191 9.16 -6.97 -3.14
C TYR A 191 8.53 -5.58 -3.27
N TYR A 192 8.35 -5.12 -4.50
CA TYR A 192 7.61 -3.92 -4.85
C TYR A 192 6.91 -4.18 -6.19
N MET A 193 5.59 -4.37 -6.26
CA MET A 193 4.57 -3.38 -5.93
C MET A 193 3.15 -3.98 -6.11
N ASN A 194 2.10 -3.17 -6.07
CA ASN A 194 0.75 -3.59 -6.44
C ASN A 194 0.52 -3.46 -7.96
N VAL A 195 -0.36 -4.28 -8.53
CA VAL A 195 -0.84 -4.09 -9.90
C VAL A 195 -1.60 -2.77 -10.08
N CYS A 196 -2.28 -2.29 -9.02
CA CYS A 196 -3.00 -1.00 -9.01
C CYS A 196 -2.06 0.20 -9.18
N THR A 197 -0.80 0.10 -8.75
CA THR A 197 0.17 1.22 -8.79
C THR A 197 0.46 1.70 -10.21
N PHE A 198 0.39 0.79 -11.19
CA PHE A 198 0.48 1.11 -12.62
C PHE A 198 -0.61 2.06 -13.09
N SER A 199 -1.80 2.02 -12.50
CA SER A 199 -2.91 2.89 -12.87
C SER A 199 -2.93 4.18 -12.04
N TYR A 200 -2.79 4.11 -10.71
CA TYR A 200 -2.93 5.29 -9.86
C TYR A 200 -1.67 6.17 -9.76
N SER A 201 -0.52 5.67 -10.21
CA SER A 201 0.75 6.41 -10.11
C SER A 201 1.48 6.49 -11.45
N TYR A 202 1.73 5.37 -12.13
CA TYR A 202 2.72 5.33 -13.22
C TYR A 202 2.18 5.55 -14.63
N VAL A 203 0.85 5.53 -14.81
CA VAL A 203 0.20 5.49 -16.13
C VAL A 203 0.68 6.60 -17.09
N TRP A 204 1.09 7.75 -16.55
CA TRP A 204 1.55 8.90 -17.34
C TRP A 204 3.06 9.14 -17.26
N TRP A 205 3.83 8.18 -16.76
CA TRP A 205 5.27 8.34 -16.60
C TRP A 205 6.03 8.11 -17.91
N ASN A 206 7.00 8.98 -18.15
CA ASN A 206 8.01 8.78 -19.17
C ASN A 206 9.23 8.02 -18.59
N TRP A 207 10.24 7.80 -19.44
CA TRP A 207 11.48 7.13 -19.04
C TRP A 207 12.19 7.85 -17.89
N THR A 208 12.28 9.19 -17.91
CA THR A 208 12.99 9.94 -16.87
C THR A 208 12.39 9.72 -15.49
N ARG A 209 11.06 9.65 -15.37
CA ARG A 209 10.41 9.35 -14.08
C ARG A 209 10.60 7.88 -13.67
N TRP A 210 10.58 6.94 -14.62
CA TRP A 210 10.87 5.52 -14.36
C TRP A 210 12.32 5.28 -13.93
N GLU A 211 13.30 5.93 -14.56
CA GLU A 211 14.72 5.82 -14.19
C GLU A 211 14.95 6.25 -12.74
N ARG A 212 14.32 7.37 -12.32
CA ARG A 212 14.34 7.82 -10.92
C ARG A 212 13.69 6.82 -9.98
N GLU A 213 12.60 6.18 -10.38
CA GLU A 213 11.94 5.17 -9.56
C GLU A 213 12.83 3.93 -9.39
N ILE A 214 13.47 3.46 -10.47
CA ILE A 214 14.34 2.28 -10.42
C ILE A 214 15.60 2.56 -9.59
N ASP A 215 16.15 3.77 -9.67
CA ASP A 215 17.23 4.20 -8.78
C ASP A 215 16.75 4.20 -7.30
N TRP A 216 15.55 4.72 -7.02
CA TRP A 216 14.95 4.65 -5.68
C TRP A 216 14.72 3.20 -5.23
N MET A 217 14.27 2.30 -6.10
CA MET A 217 14.08 0.89 -5.79
C MET A 217 15.40 0.25 -5.33
N ALA A 218 16.49 0.47 -6.07
CA ALA A 218 17.81 -0.06 -5.75
C ALA A 218 18.38 0.55 -4.46
N LEU A 219 18.23 1.87 -4.27
CA LEU A 219 18.64 2.57 -3.03
C LEU A 219 17.88 2.06 -1.79
N ASN A 220 16.65 1.55 -1.95
CA ASN A 220 15.86 0.97 -0.85
C ASN A 220 15.95 -0.56 -0.81
N GLY A 221 16.88 -1.16 -1.56
CA GLY A 221 17.17 -2.58 -1.51
C GLY A 221 16.11 -3.50 -2.12
N PHE A 222 15.13 -3.01 -2.88
CA PHE A 222 14.16 -3.85 -3.57
C PHE A 222 14.85 -4.67 -4.67
N ASN A 223 14.66 -6.00 -4.68
CA ASN A 223 15.25 -6.92 -5.67
C ASN A 223 14.23 -7.76 -6.43
N LEU A 224 12.93 -7.65 -6.13
CA LEU A 224 11.87 -8.36 -6.81
C LEU A 224 10.73 -7.40 -7.13
N VAL A 225 10.52 -7.07 -8.40
CA VAL A 225 9.68 -5.90 -8.75
C VAL A 225 8.75 -6.16 -9.92
N LEU A 226 7.47 -5.78 -9.82
CA LEU A 226 6.51 -5.94 -10.95
C LEU A 226 6.90 -5.07 -12.15
N ALA A 227 6.75 -5.62 -13.36
CA ALA A 227 7.02 -4.92 -14.61
C ALA A 227 5.92 -5.22 -15.65
N PHE A 228 4.82 -4.47 -15.60
CA PHE A 228 3.60 -4.71 -16.42
C PHE A 228 3.45 -3.76 -17.63
N THR A 229 4.39 -2.83 -17.84
CA THR A 229 4.31 -1.87 -18.95
C THR A 229 4.32 -2.60 -20.29
N GLY A 230 3.45 -2.22 -21.22
CA GLY A 230 3.39 -2.81 -22.57
C GLY A 230 2.65 -4.16 -22.68
N THR A 231 2.06 -4.68 -21.59
CA THR A 231 1.31 -5.95 -21.60
C THR A 231 0.22 -6.00 -22.69
N GLU A 232 -0.46 -4.89 -22.96
CA GLU A 232 -1.52 -4.82 -23.98
C GLU A 232 -0.98 -5.04 -25.39
N ALA A 233 0.28 -4.69 -25.67
CA ALA A 233 0.90 -4.94 -26.97
C ALA A 233 1.14 -6.44 -27.19
N VAL A 234 1.56 -7.16 -26.14
CA VAL A 234 1.70 -8.63 -26.17
C VAL A 234 0.35 -9.27 -26.46
N TRP A 235 -0.71 -8.83 -25.75
CA TRP A 235 -2.06 -9.34 -25.97
C TRP A 235 -2.59 -9.03 -27.36
N LYS A 236 -2.36 -7.82 -27.89
CA LYS A 236 -2.76 -7.43 -29.24
C LYS A 236 -2.19 -8.40 -30.29
N GLU A 237 -0.90 -8.71 -30.22
CA GLU A 237 -0.26 -9.67 -31.12
C GLU A 237 -0.88 -11.07 -31.02
N VAL A 238 -1.10 -11.57 -29.79
CA VAL A 238 -1.73 -12.88 -29.55
C VAL A 238 -3.16 -12.91 -30.08
N TYR A 239 -3.96 -11.88 -29.83
CA TYR A 239 -5.35 -11.81 -30.29
C TYR A 239 -5.46 -11.74 -31.82
N LEU A 240 -4.58 -10.97 -32.48
CA LEU A 240 -4.51 -10.94 -33.95
C LEU A 240 -4.14 -12.32 -34.51
N GLN A 241 -3.18 -13.02 -33.92
CA GLN A 241 -2.81 -14.39 -34.31
C GLN A 241 -3.96 -15.39 -34.10
N LEU A 242 -4.80 -15.18 -33.09
CA LEU A 242 -6.01 -15.98 -32.86
C LEU A 242 -7.14 -15.64 -33.85
N GLY A 243 -7.04 -14.54 -34.61
CA GLY A 243 -8.04 -14.14 -35.61
C GLY A 243 -9.07 -13.12 -35.12
N LEU A 244 -8.84 -12.46 -33.99
CA LEU A 244 -9.64 -11.29 -33.60
C LEU A 244 -9.33 -10.12 -34.55
N THR A 245 -10.36 -9.34 -34.83
CA THR A 245 -10.23 -8.08 -35.57
C THR A 245 -9.72 -6.96 -34.65
N GLN A 246 -9.16 -5.90 -35.22
CA GLN A 246 -8.71 -4.74 -34.44
C GLN A 246 -9.85 -4.12 -33.62
N ASP A 247 -11.06 -4.01 -34.18
CA ASP A 247 -12.21 -3.45 -33.46
C ASP A 247 -12.63 -4.32 -32.26
N GLU A 248 -12.52 -5.65 -32.34
CA GLU A 248 -12.82 -6.54 -31.21
C GLU A 248 -11.78 -6.44 -30.08
N ILE A 249 -10.52 -6.15 -30.44
CA ILE A 249 -9.44 -5.89 -29.49
C ILE A 249 -9.66 -4.52 -28.82
N ASP A 250 -9.98 -3.51 -29.61
CA ASP A 250 -10.31 -2.16 -29.14
C ASP A 250 -11.52 -2.14 -28.18
N ASP A 251 -12.51 -3.01 -28.41
CA ASP A 251 -13.67 -3.17 -27.52
C ASP A 251 -13.35 -3.93 -26.22
N HIS A 252 -12.15 -4.52 -26.11
CA HIS A 252 -11.70 -5.25 -24.94
C HIS A 252 -10.82 -4.43 -24.01
N PHE A 253 -9.87 -3.65 -24.53
CA PHE A 253 -8.97 -2.86 -23.70
C PHE A 253 -9.66 -1.65 -23.06
N SER A 254 -9.28 -1.33 -21.83
CA SER A 254 -9.68 -0.10 -21.17
C SER A 254 -8.78 1.07 -21.55
N GLY A 255 -9.16 2.29 -21.13
CA GLY A 255 -8.27 3.43 -21.19
C GLY A 255 -7.04 3.27 -20.29
N PRO A 256 -5.90 3.94 -20.56
CA PRO A 256 -4.65 3.72 -19.85
C PRO A 256 -4.78 3.78 -18.32
N ALA A 257 -5.58 4.72 -17.80
CA ALA A 257 -5.81 4.92 -16.37
C ALA A 257 -6.54 3.77 -15.67
N PHE A 258 -7.04 2.78 -16.42
CA PHE A 258 -7.85 1.68 -15.89
C PHE A 258 -7.28 0.30 -16.26
N LEU A 259 -6.04 0.22 -16.73
CA LEU A 259 -5.45 -1.02 -17.20
C LEU A 259 -5.20 -2.04 -16.09
N ALA A 260 -4.97 -1.62 -14.84
CA ALA A 260 -4.84 -2.56 -13.73
C ALA A 260 -6.07 -3.49 -13.60
N TRP A 261 -7.28 -2.92 -13.60
CA TRP A 261 -8.53 -3.68 -13.49
C TRP A 261 -8.93 -4.39 -14.77
N ASN A 262 -8.45 -3.93 -15.93
CA ASN A 262 -8.63 -4.69 -17.17
C ASN A 262 -7.76 -5.95 -17.18
N ARG A 263 -6.49 -5.86 -16.79
CA ARG A 263 -5.56 -6.99 -16.69
C ARG A 263 -6.02 -8.04 -15.68
N MET A 264 -6.58 -7.61 -14.55
CA MET A 264 -7.17 -8.49 -13.53
C MET A 264 -8.52 -9.11 -13.96
N GLY A 265 -9.11 -8.69 -15.08
CA GLY A 265 -10.38 -9.21 -15.59
C GLY A 265 -11.64 -8.58 -14.96
N ASN A 266 -11.51 -7.55 -14.13
CA ASN A 266 -12.66 -6.89 -13.50
C ASN A 266 -13.50 -6.09 -14.51
N ILE A 267 -12.84 -5.44 -15.47
CA ILE A 267 -13.47 -4.58 -16.49
C ILE A 267 -12.92 -4.86 -17.90
N ARG A 268 -13.64 -4.39 -18.92
CA ARG A 268 -13.20 -4.35 -20.32
C ARG A 268 -13.68 -3.09 -21.02
N GLY A 269 -13.06 -2.73 -22.13
CA GLY A 269 -13.46 -1.61 -22.98
C GLY A 269 -13.29 -0.25 -22.30
N GLY A 270 -13.60 0.81 -23.04
CA GLY A 270 -13.58 2.19 -22.53
C GLY A 270 -12.69 3.14 -23.33
N ALA A 271 -11.71 2.61 -24.05
CA ALA A 271 -10.91 3.38 -25.00
C ALA A 271 -10.26 2.47 -26.05
N LYS A 272 -9.89 3.07 -27.19
CA LYS A 272 -9.03 2.44 -28.18
C LYS A 272 -7.58 2.78 -27.88
N LEU A 273 -6.73 1.78 -27.67
CA LEU A 273 -5.29 1.97 -27.52
C LEU A 273 -4.65 2.04 -28.90
N SER A 274 -4.00 3.15 -29.23
CA SER A 274 -3.40 3.34 -30.55
C SER A 274 -2.13 2.51 -30.73
N ASP A 275 -1.71 2.29 -31.98
CA ASP A 275 -0.40 1.69 -32.27
C ASP A 275 0.75 2.50 -31.67
N ALA A 276 0.64 3.83 -31.67
CA ALA A 276 1.63 4.72 -31.06
C ALA A 276 1.73 4.48 -29.54
N TRP A 277 0.59 4.30 -28.85
CA TRP A 277 0.58 3.89 -27.45
C TRP A 277 1.31 2.56 -27.27
N HIS A 278 0.92 1.51 -28.00
CA HIS A 278 1.55 0.20 -27.88
C HIS A 278 3.07 0.25 -28.10
N MET A 279 3.54 0.89 -29.16
CA MET A 279 4.97 1.04 -29.45
C MET A 279 5.70 1.81 -28.33
N SER A 280 5.10 2.90 -27.83
CA SER A 280 5.71 3.68 -26.75
C SER A 280 5.86 2.86 -25.46
N GLN A 281 4.86 2.06 -25.10
CA GLN A 281 4.88 1.21 -23.91
C GLN A 281 5.85 0.04 -24.05
N VAL A 282 5.98 -0.57 -25.23
CA VAL A 282 6.99 -1.62 -25.49
C VAL A 282 8.40 -1.05 -25.34
N SER A 283 8.68 0.11 -25.94
CA SER A 283 9.98 0.77 -25.82
C SER A 283 10.30 1.14 -24.38
N LEU A 284 9.32 1.65 -23.64
CA LEU A 284 9.47 1.99 -22.22
C LEU A 284 9.77 0.75 -21.38
N GLN A 285 9.02 -0.34 -21.58
CA GLN A 285 9.23 -1.59 -20.87
C GLN A 285 10.62 -2.19 -21.12
N GLN A 286 11.12 -2.15 -22.36
CA GLN A 286 12.48 -2.61 -22.66
C GLN A 286 13.54 -1.86 -21.86
N LYS A 287 13.41 -0.54 -21.73
CA LYS A 287 14.32 0.27 -20.89
C LYS A 287 14.18 -0.05 -19.40
N ILE A 288 12.95 -0.20 -18.92
CA ILE A 288 12.66 -0.58 -17.52
C ILE A 288 13.35 -1.90 -17.20
N LEU A 289 13.10 -2.94 -18.00
CA LEU A 289 13.66 -4.28 -17.76
C LEU A 289 15.19 -4.30 -17.86
N GLN A 290 15.77 -3.61 -18.84
CA GLN A 290 17.22 -3.50 -18.97
C GLN A 290 17.84 -2.89 -17.70
N ARG A 291 17.26 -1.79 -17.21
CA ARG A 291 17.78 -1.08 -16.03
C ARG A 291 17.58 -1.85 -14.73
N MET A 292 16.43 -2.51 -14.57
CA MET A 292 16.18 -3.38 -13.41
C MET A 292 17.21 -4.50 -13.36
N ARG A 293 17.38 -5.24 -14.47
CA ARG A 293 18.34 -6.33 -14.56
C ARG A 293 19.78 -5.87 -14.31
N SER A 294 20.16 -4.71 -14.87
CA SER A 294 21.51 -4.17 -14.70
C SER A 294 21.82 -3.71 -13.28
N LEU A 295 20.81 -3.39 -12.47
CA LEU A 295 20.95 -3.13 -11.04
C LEU A 295 20.81 -4.37 -10.16
N GLY A 296 20.57 -5.55 -10.73
CA GLY A 296 20.34 -6.78 -9.95
C GLY A 296 18.91 -6.93 -9.42
N ILE A 297 17.95 -6.19 -9.97
CA ILE A 297 16.52 -6.31 -9.65
C ILE A 297 15.87 -7.33 -10.60
N THR A 298 15.27 -8.38 -10.04
CA THR A 298 14.51 -9.39 -10.78
C THR A 298 13.11 -8.84 -11.12
N PRO A 299 12.79 -8.60 -12.40
CA PRO A 299 11.45 -8.17 -12.79
C PRO A 299 10.46 -9.33 -12.76
N VAL A 300 9.23 -9.05 -12.34
CA VAL A 300 8.09 -9.97 -12.34
C VAL A 300 7.18 -9.60 -13.50
N LEU A 301 7.12 -10.48 -14.50
CA LEU A 301 6.38 -10.26 -15.74
C LEU A 301 4.92 -10.77 -15.62
N PRO A 302 3.98 -10.30 -16.46
CA PRO A 302 2.61 -10.80 -16.43
C PRO A 302 2.49 -12.25 -16.94
N ALA A 303 1.39 -12.92 -16.61
CA ALA A 303 1.01 -14.21 -17.20
C ALA A 303 -0.49 -14.30 -17.51
N PHE A 304 -0.91 -15.36 -18.20
CA PHE A 304 -2.31 -15.60 -18.53
C PHE A 304 -3.08 -16.22 -17.37
N ALA A 305 -4.14 -15.54 -16.92
CA ALA A 305 -5.02 -16.00 -15.83
C ALA A 305 -6.34 -16.65 -16.30
N GLY A 306 -6.60 -16.76 -17.61
CA GLY A 306 -7.85 -17.32 -18.16
C GLY A 306 -8.84 -16.30 -18.72
N HIS A 307 -8.66 -15.01 -18.46
CA HIS A 307 -9.55 -13.94 -18.94
C HIS A 307 -9.31 -13.59 -20.41
N LEU A 308 -10.38 -13.44 -21.19
CA LEU A 308 -10.36 -13.22 -22.64
C LEU A 308 -11.41 -12.19 -23.09
N PRO A 309 -11.21 -11.57 -24.27
CA PRO A 309 -12.26 -10.81 -24.94
C PRO A 309 -13.49 -11.68 -25.19
N ARG A 310 -14.70 -11.13 -25.03
CA ARG A 310 -15.95 -11.86 -25.34
C ARG A 310 -16.02 -12.33 -26.79
N ALA A 311 -15.41 -11.56 -27.69
CA ALA A 311 -15.31 -11.86 -29.12
C ALA A 311 -14.59 -13.18 -29.44
N ILE A 312 -13.83 -13.74 -28.48
CA ILE A 312 -13.15 -15.04 -28.66
C ILE A 312 -14.13 -16.17 -29.02
N THR A 313 -15.39 -16.07 -28.62
CA THR A 313 -16.45 -17.03 -28.93
C THR A 313 -16.84 -17.06 -30.41
N ARG A 314 -16.54 -16.00 -31.18
CA ARG A 314 -16.68 -16.00 -32.65
C ARG A 314 -15.68 -16.93 -33.31
N ILE A 315 -14.44 -16.95 -32.79
CA ILE A 315 -13.36 -17.81 -33.30
C ILE A 315 -13.52 -19.23 -32.77
N PHE A 316 -13.83 -19.37 -31.49
CA PHE A 316 -13.96 -20.65 -30.80
C PHE A 316 -15.37 -20.82 -30.20
N PRO A 317 -16.40 -21.10 -31.03
CA PRO A 317 -17.80 -21.17 -30.57
C PRO A 317 -18.09 -22.35 -29.64
N HIS A 318 -17.21 -23.35 -29.60
CA HIS A 318 -17.31 -24.53 -28.74
C HIS A 318 -16.39 -24.47 -27.52
N ALA A 319 -15.67 -23.36 -27.31
CA ALA A 319 -14.85 -23.17 -26.13
C ALA A 319 -15.72 -23.20 -24.87
N LYS A 320 -15.27 -23.92 -23.85
CA LYS A 320 -15.92 -23.99 -22.55
C LYS A 320 -15.60 -22.73 -21.75
N ILE A 321 -16.40 -21.69 -21.96
CA ILE A 321 -16.23 -20.38 -21.36
C ILE A 321 -17.35 -20.10 -20.37
N THR A 322 -17.01 -19.42 -19.29
CA THR A 322 -17.93 -18.73 -18.39
C THR A 322 -17.68 -17.23 -18.50
N TYR A 323 -18.40 -16.42 -17.74
CA TYR A 323 -18.14 -14.98 -17.68
C TYR A 323 -17.78 -14.59 -16.27
N ALA A 324 -16.83 -13.65 -16.15
CA ALA A 324 -16.46 -13.07 -14.87
C ALA A 324 -17.68 -12.49 -14.14
N ALA A 325 -17.61 -12.41 -12.81
CA ALA A 325 -18.64 -11.75 -12.04
C ALA A 325 -18.72 -10.26 -12.38
N ARG A 326 -19.92 -9.66 -12.27
CA ARG A 326 -20.07 -8.22 -12.44
C ARG A 326 -19.43 -7.50 -11.26
N TRP A 327 -18.30 -6.85 -11.52
CA TRP A 327 -17.56 -6.10 -10.51
C TRP A 327 -18.09 -4.67 -10.37
N ASN A 328 -18.29 -4.21 -9.14
CA ASN A 328 -18.73 -2.86 -8.76
C ASN A 328 -19.87 -2.25 -9.61
N ASN A 329 -20.83 -3.09 -10.00
CA ASN A 329 -22.02 -2.69 -10.79
C ASN A 329 -21.70 -2.05 -12.14
N PHE A 330 -20.52 -2.32 -12.72
CA PHE A 330 -20.21 -1.84 -14.06
C PHE A 330 -21.28 -2.25 -15.08
N PRO A 331 -21.67 -1.35 -16.00
CA PRO A 331 -22.56 -1.70 -17.11
C PRO A 331 -21.99 -2.87 -17.92
N ASP A 332 -22.85 -3.68 -18.54
CA ASP A 332 -22.41 -4.88 -19.29
C ASP A 332 -21.48 -4.55 -20.46
N LYS A 333 -21.53 -3.32 -20.97
CA LYS A 333 -20.56 -2.82 -21.96
C LYS A 333 -19.12 -2.85 -21.43
N TYR A 334 -18.94 -2.60 -20.13
CA TYR A 334 -17.64 -2.42 -19.48
C TYR A 334 -17.28 -3.54 -18.49
N CYS A 335 -18.17 -4.52 -18.30
CA CYS A 335 -17.88 -5.85 -17.76
C CYS A 335 -18.22 -6.86 -18.87
N CYS A 336 -18.39 -8.15 -18.70
CA CYS A 336 -17.80 -9.07 -17.78
C CYS A 336 -17.03 -10.01 -18.73
N PRO A 337 -15.68 -9.97 -18.74
CA PRO A 337 -14.90 -10.67 -19.75
C PRO A 337 -15.19 -12.18 -19.75
N ALA A 338 -14.85 -12.83 -20.87
CA ALA A 338 -14.91 -14.28 -20.96
C ALA A 338 -13.85 -14.87 -20.03
N LEU A 339 -14.18 -15.91 -19.29
CA LEU A 339 -13.27 -16.68 -18.47
C LEU A 339 -13.27 -18.13 -18.96
N LEU A 340 -12.11 -18.61 -19.40
CA LEU A 340 -12.00 -19.96 -19.93
C LEU A 340 -11.98 -20.99 -18.79
N LEU A 341 -12.78 -22.05 -18.91
CA LEU A 341 -12.74 -23.14 -17.94
C LEU A 341 -11.39 -23.87 -18.02
N PRO A 342 -10.83 -24.32 -16.89
CA PRO A 342 -9.51 -24.96 -16.86
C PRO A 342 -9.47 -26.31 -17.57
N SER A 343 -10.64 -26.92 -17.83
CA SER A 343 -10.74 -28.18 -18.57
C SER A 343 -10.71 -28.01 -20.10
N ASP A 344 -10.71 -26.77 -20.59
CA ASP A 344 -10.67 -26.50 -22.02
C ASP A 344 -9.22 -26.52 -22.55
N PRO A 345 -8.91 -27.27 -23.63
CA PRO A 345 -7.56 -27.29 -24.22
C PRO A 345 -7.06 -25.91 -24.68
N LEU A 346 -7.95 -24.96 -24.95
CA LEU A 346 -7.58 -23.60 -25.31
C LEU A 346 -6.85 -22.87 -24.18
N PHE A 347 -7.01 -23.28 -22.93
CA PHE A 347 -6.36 -22.62 -21.79
C PHE A 347 -4.85 -22.71 -21.93
N GLN A 348 -4.36 -23.94 -22.14
CA GLN A 348 -2.96 -24.20 -22.37
C GLN A 348 -2.47 -23.53 -23.65
N ARG A 349 -3.24 -23.63 -24.75
CA ARG A 349 -2.84 -23.07 -26.06
C ARG A 349 -2.65 -21.55 -25.98
N ILE A 350 -3.65 -20.83 -25.51
CA ILE A 350 -3.61 -19.36 -25.45
C ILE A 350 -2.61 -18.89 -24.41
N GLY A 351 -2.56 -19.56 -23.25
CA GLY A 351 -1.57 -19.27 -22.22
C GLY A 351 -0.15 -19.41 -22.73
N SER A 352 0.19 -20.51 -23.40
CA SER A 352 1.52 -20.70 -23.99
C SER A 352 1.82 -19.69 -25.10
N MET A 353 0.85 -19.32 -25.94
CA MET A 353 1.04 -18.26 -26.95
C MET A 353 1.37 -16.92 -26.31
N PHE A 354 0.68 -16.54 -25.22
CA PHE A 354 0.97 -15.32 -24.48
C PHE A 354 2.38 -15.34 -23.90
N MET A 355 2.75 -16.41 -23.19
CA MET A 355 4.08 -16.55 -22.58
C MET A 355 5.20 -16.52 -23.63
N GLN A 356 5.01 -17.19 -24.77
CA GLN A 356 5.98 -17.16 -25.88
C GLN A 356 6.15 -15.75 -26.43
N LYS A 357 5.05 -15.03 -26.67
CA LYS A 357 5.11 -13.67 -27.22
C LYS A 357 5.71 -12.68 -26.22
N LEU A 358 5.39 -12.83 -24.94
CA LEU A 358 5.97 -12.05 -23.85
C LEU A 358 7.49 -12.23 -23.80
N ASN A 359 7.96 -13.48 -23.80
CA ASN A 359 9.38 -13.80 -23.73
C ASN A 359 10.13 -13.37 -25.01
N GLU A 360 9.50 -13.47 -26.18
CA GLU A 360 10.04 -12.94 -27.45
C GLU A 360 10.29 -11.42 -27.36
N MET A 361 9.34 -10.68 -26.77
CA MET A 361 9.41 -9.22 -26.71
C MET A 361 10.35 -8.69 -25.61
N PHE A 362 10.45 -9.41 -24.48
CA PHE A 362 11.02 -8.87 -23.24
C PHE A 362 12.06 -9.77 -22.55
N GLY A 363 12.25 -11.01 -23.01
CA GLY A 363 12.96 -12.04 -22.26
C GLY A 363 12.23 -12.42 -20.96
N THR A 364 12.91 -13.14 -20.06
CA THR A 364 12.33 -13.52 -18.76
C THR A 364 13.39 -13.65 -17.69
N ASP A 365 12.94 -13.55 -16.44
CA ASP A 365 13.67 -13.82 -15.21
C ASP A 365 12.88 -14.80 -14.32
N HIS A 366 12.05 -15.62 -14.97
CA HIS A 366 11.30 -16.77 -14.43
C HIS A 366 10.22 -16.45 -13.38
N MET A 367 10.01 -15.17 -13.05
CA MET A 367 8.97 -14.72 -12.11
C MET A 367 7.79 -14.15 -12.86
N TYR A 368 6.60 -14.71 -12.63
CA TYR A 368 5.38 -14.27 -13.32
C TYR A 368 4.21 -14.01 -12.37
N ASN A 369 3.48 -12.92 -12.56
CA ASN A 369 2.27 -12.60 -11.80
C ASN A 369 1.02 -12.63 -12.68
N CYS A 370 -0.04 -13.24 -12.16
CA CYS A 370 -1.40 -13.12 -12.69
C CYS A 370 -2.42 -13.56 -11.64
N ASP A 371 -3.62 -12.98 -11.67
CA ASP A 371 -4.61 -13.12 -10.60
C ASP A 371 -6.01 -13.39 -11.18
N PRO A 372 -6.47 -14.66 -11.19
CA PRO A 372 -7.72 -15.03 -11.86
C PRO A 372 -8.98 -14.51 -11.15
N PHE A 373 -8.91 -14.27 -9.85
CA PHE A 373 -10.07 -14.03 -8.98
C PHE A 373 -9.91 -12.80 -8.08
N ASN A 374 -9.13 -11.79 -8.49
CA ASN A 374 -8.99 -10.57 -7.72
C ASN A 374 -10.32 -9.81 -7.66
N GLU A 375 -10.92 -9.72 -6.47
CA GLU A 375 -12.26 -9.15 -6.22
C GLU A 375 -13.37 -9.73 -7.12
N MET A 376 -13.18 -10.94 -7.61
CA MET A 376 -14.16 -11.62 -8.46
C MET A 376 -14.40 -13.01 -7.91
N LEU A 377 -15.64 -13.26 -7.50
CA LEU A 377 -16.06 -14.59 -7.07
C LEU A 377 -15.94 -15.58 -8.24
N PRO A 378 -15.22 -16.71 -8.08
CA PRO A 378 -15.35 -17.81 -9.01
C PRO A 378 -16.80 -18.27 -9.05
N ASN A 379 -17.27 -18.64 -10.23
CA ASN A 379 -18.66 -19.05 -10.44
C ASN A 379 -18.94 -20.51 -10.04
N THR A 380 -18.13 -21.09 -9.16
CA THR A 380 -18.17 -22.51 -8.79
C THR A 380 -17.51 -22.78 -7.45
N THR A 381 -18.19 -23.50 -6.57
CA THR A 381 -17.61 -23.98 -5.30
C THR A 381 -16.97 -25.37 -5.41
N ASP A 382 -16.93 -25.99 -6.61
CA ASP A 382 -16.34 -27.32 -6.81
C ASP A 382 -14.81 -27.23 -6.68
N LEU A 383 -14.27 -27.92 -5.68
CA LEU A 383 -12.85 -27.98 -5.37
C LEU A 383 -12.01 -28.46 -6.56
N ARG A 384 -12.53 -29.37 -7.39
CA ARG A 384 -11.82 -29.88 -8.58
C ARG A 384 -11.67 -28.79 -9.65
N VAL A 385 -12.66 -27.91 -9.78
CA VAL A 385 -12.60 -26.82 -10.75
C VAL A 385 -11.63 -25.74 -10.27
N LEU A 386 -11.67 -25.38 -8.98
CA LEU A 386 -10.70 -24.44 -8.39
C LEU A 386 -9.26 -24.97 -8.49
N ASN A 387 -9.04 -26.24 -8.15
CA ASN A 387 -7.76 -26.90 -8.37
C ASN A 387 -7.35 -26.88 -9.85
N GLY A 388 -8.30 -27.13 -10.75
CA GLY A 388 -8.08 -27.06 -12.20
C GLY A 388 -7.57 -25.69 -12.66
N TYR A 389 -8.10 -24.59 -12.13
CA TYR A 389 -7.61 -23.23 -12.45
C TYR A 389 -6.16 -23.05 -12.03
N GLY A 390 -5.83 -23.35 -10.76
CA GLY A 390 -4.45 -23.24 -10.27
C GLY A 390 -3.48 -24.08 -11.10
N LYS A 391 -3.87 -25.32 -11.43
CA LYS A 391 -3.06 -26.22 -12.27
C LYS A 391 -2.86 -25.70 -13.69
N SER A 392 -3.93 -25.22 -14.33
CA SER A 392 -3.89 -24.82 -15.76
C SER A 392 -3.13 -23.52 -15.99
N ILE A 393 -3.26 -22.56 -15.06
CA ILE A 393 -2.46 -21.33 -15.06
C ILE A 393 -0.98 -21.66 -14.97
N TYR A 394 -0.58 -22.42 -13.95
CA TYR A 394 0.82 -22.79 -13.77
C TYR A 394 1.36 -23.68 -14.91
N SER A 395 0.55 -24.59 -15.45
CA SER A 395 0.93 -25.42 -16.61
C SER A 395 1.16 -24.59 -17.87
N SER A 396 0.43 -23.48 -18.03
CA SER A 396 0.62 -22.55 -19.16
C SER A 396 1.96 -21.83 -19.09
N MET A 397 2.39 -21.43 -17.89
CA MET A 397 3.72 -20.84 -17.64
C MET A 397 4.82 -21.89 -17.84
N SER A 398 4.74 -23.01 -17.11
CA SER A 398 5.79 -24.04 -17.06
C SER A 398 6.01 -24.79 -18.37
N ALA A 399 5.03 -24.79 -19.28
CA ALA A 399 5.21 -25.35 -20.62
C ALA A 399 6.11 -24.50 -21.53
N VAL A 400 6.27 -23.21 -21.24
CA VAL A 400 7.14 -22.29 -21.98
C VAL A 400 8.43 -22.02 -21.21
N ASP A 401 8.34 -21.96 -19.89
CA ASP A 401 9.46 -21.70 -18.99
C ASP A 401 9.44 -22.72 -17.83
N PRO A 402 10.22 -23.82 -17.91
CA PRO A 402 10.25 -24.85 -16.85
C PRO A 402 10.69 -24.34 -15.47
N GLU A 403 11.36 -23.19 -15.42
CA GLU A 403 11.83 -22.56 -14.18
C GLU A 403 10.79 -21.61 -13.58
N ALA A 404 9.68 -21.36 -14.27
CA ALA A 404 8.63 -20.43 -13.86
C ALA A 404 8.19 -20.58 -12.40
N VAL A 405 8.06 -19.44 -11.74
CA VAL A 405 7.47 -19.28 -10.41
C VAL A 405 6.28 -18.33 -10.55
N TRP A 406 5.12 -18.79 -10.09
CA TRP A 406 3.91 -17.98 -10.09
C TRP A 406 3.80 -17.16 -8.81
N MET A 407 3.88 -15.84 -8.95
CA MET A 407 3.55 -14.87 -7.91
C MET A 407 2.06 -14.55 -7.91
N LEU A 408 1.37 -14.82 -6.82
CA LEU A 408 -0.08 -14.69 -6.68
C LEU A 408 -0.43 -13.66 -5.60
N GLN A 409 -1.29 -12.69 -5.90
CA GLN A 409 -1.83 -11.79 -4.89
C GLN A 409 -2.80 -12.53 -3.98
N GLY A 410 -2.54 -12.54 -2.67
CA GLY A 410 -3.41 -13.15 -1.66
C GLY A 410 -4.69 -12.34 -1.34
N TRP A 411 -4.94 -11.21 -2.01
CA TRP A 411 -6.05 -10.30 -1.70
C TRP A 411 -7.42 -10.96 -1.78
N PHE A 412 -7.62 -11.91 -2.69
CA PHE A 412 -8.88 -12.64 -2.81
C PHE A 412 -9.27 -13.38 -1.51
N LEU A 413 -8.29 -13.78 -0.69
CA LEU A 413 -8.51 -14.42 0.62
C LEU A 413 -9.01 -13.41 1.67
N VAL A 414 -8.65 -12.13 1.52
CA VAL A 414 -9.05 -11.02 2.38
C VAL A 414 -10.42 -10.48 1.96
N ASN A 415 -10.56 -10.10 0.69
CA ASN A 415 -11.75 -9.43 0.16
C ASN A 415 -12.98 -10.35 0.16
N GLU A 416 -12.79 -11.61 -0.25
CA GLU A 416 -13.87 -12.58 -0.40
C GLU A 416 -13.80 -13.67 0.69
N ASN A 417 -13.59 -13.26 1.94
CA ASN A 417 -13.24 -14.16 3.05
C ASN A 417 -14.29 -15.24 3.39
N TYR A 418 -15.57 -15.02 3.06
CA TYR A 418 -16.66 -15.99 3.21
C TYR A 418 -16.66 -17.01 2.07
N TYR A 419 -16.21 -16.59 0.89
CA TYR A 419 -16.02 -17.47 -0.23
C TYR A 419 -14.70 -18.24 -0.09
N TRP A 420 -13.58 -17.66 0.28
CA TRP A 420 -12.34 -18.45 0.37
C TRP A 420 -12.22 -19.15 1.72
N THR A 421 -12.96 -20.26 1.85
CA THR A 421 -12.85 -21.20 2.96
C THR A 421 -11.52 -21.93 2.89
N TYR A 422 -11.10 -22.49 4.03
CA TYR A 422 -9.86 -23.28 4.15
C TYR A 422 -9.73 -24.34 3.04
N GLU A 423 -10.75 -25.17 2.81
CA GLU A 423 -10.71 -26.21 1.77
C GLU A 423 -10.63 -25.65 0.33
N ARG A 424 -11.28 -24.51 0.06
CA ARG A 424 -11.25 -23.89 -1.27
C ARG A 424 -9.91 -23.23 -1.56
N ALA A 425 -9.37 -22.50 -0.59
CA ALA A 425 -8.03 -21.95 -0.67
C ALA A 425 -6.99 -23.07 -0.83
N LYS A 426 -7.12 -24.15 -0.05
CA LYS A 426 -6.24 -25.33 -0.15
C LYS A 426 -6.28 -25.93 -1.54
N ALA A 427 -7.47 -26.22 -2.07
CA ALA A 427 -7.63 -26.81 -3.40
C ALA A 427 -6.98 -25.96 -4.51
N PHE A 428 -7.06 -24.64 -4.42
CA PHE A 428 -6.46 -23.71 -5.38
C PHE A 428 -4.94 -23.59 -5.23
N LEU A 429 -4.44 -23.30 -4.02
CA LEU A 429 -3.02 -23.02 -3.76
C LEU A 429 -2.13 -24.27 -3.88
N THR A 430 -2.63 -25.45 -3.48
CA THR A 430 -1.85 -26.70 -3.58
C THR A 430 -1.97 -27.38 -4.95
N ALA A 431 -2.65 -26.75 -5.91
CA ALA A 431 -2.64 -27.18 -7.31
C ALA A 431 -1.28 -26.98 -7.99
N VAL A 432 -0.41 -26.15 -7.39
CA VAL A 432 0.92 -25.81 -7.87
C VAL A 432 1.97 -26.49 -7.00
N PRO A 433 3.04 -27.08 -7.57
CA PRO A 433 4.09 -27.70 -6.77
C PRO A 433 4.70 -26.72 -5.75
N PRO A 434 5.07 -27.18 -4.54
CA PRO A 434 5.80 -26.37 -3.56
C PRO A 434 7.05 -25.72 -4.17
N GLY A 435 7.27 -24.43 -3.88
CA GLY A 435 8.39 -23.65 -4.43
C GLY A 435 8.19 -23.14 -5.86
N LYS A 436 7.08 -23.47 -6.51
CA LYS A 436 6.68 -22.96 -7.83
C LYS A 436 5.56 -21.91 -7.76
N MET A 437 5.16 -21.57 -6.55
CA MET A 437 4.29 -20.44 -6.23
C MET A 437 4.92 -19.62 -5.11
N ILE A 438 4.74 -18.30 -5.18
CA ILE A 438 4.96 -17.39 -4.04
C ILE A 438 3.66 -16.61 -3.83
N VAL A 439 3.08 -16.70 -2.63
CA VAL A 439 1.89 -15.93 -2.27
C VAL A 439 2.31 -14.57 -1.72
N LEU A 440 1.78 -13.49 -2.28
CA LEU A 440 1.90 -12.16 -1.70
C LEU A 440 0.79 -12.01 -0.66
N ASP A 441 1.11 -12.08 0.63
CA ASP A 441 0.14 -11.82 1.70
C ASP A 441 -0.11 -10.31 1.77
N LEU A 442 -1.08 -9.85 0.97
CA LEU A 442 -1.04 -8.52 0.38
C LEU A 442 -1.22 -7.37 1.38
N GLN A 443 -1.88 -7.62 2.52
CA GLN A 443 -2.13 -6.65 3.59
C GLN A 443 -1.77 -7.26 4.95
N SER A 444 -0.58 -7.83 5.08
CA SER A 444 -0.16 -8.52 6.30
C SER A 444 -0.04 -7.59 7.51
N GLU A 445 0.10 -6.27 7.30
CA GLU A 445 0.21 -5.30 8.37
C GLU A 445 -1.08 -5.16 9.19
N LEU A 446 -2.25 -5.42 8.60
CA LEU A 446 -3.55 -5.40 9.31
C LEU A 446 -4.29 -6.74 9.25
N LYS A 447 -4.21 -7.46 8.13
CA LYS A 447 -5.01 -8.65 7.83
C LYS A 447 -4.13 -9.80 7.33
N PRO A 448 -3.18 -10.30 8.13
CA PRO A 448 -2.29 -11.39 7.72
C PRO A 448 -3.07 -12.67 7.45
N GLN A 449 -2.94 -13.21 6.24
CA GLN A 449 -3.61 -14.45 5.87
C GLN A 449 -2.74 -15.69 6.15
N PHE A 450 -1.42 -15.55 6.26
CA PHE A 450 -0.52 -16.69 6.54
C PHE A 450 -0.94 -17.45 7.81
N LYS A 451 -1.37 -16.72 8.85
CA LYS A 451 -1.88 -17.27 10.12
C LYS A 451 -3.16 -18.09 9.97
N LYS A 452 -4.01 -17.72 9.00
CA LYS A 452 -5.33 -18.33 8.80
C LYS A 452 -5.26 -19.60 7.94
N PHE A 453 -4.25 -19.71 7.08
CA PHE A 453 -4.14 -20.78 6.09
C PHE A 453 -2.87 -21.62 6.28
N ASP A 454 -2.39 -21.76 7.51
CA ASP A 454 -1.22 -22.59 7.88
C ASP A 454 -0.02 -22.33 6.95
N ASN A 455 0.42 -21.06 6.89
CA ASN A 455 1.47 -20.58 5.99
C ASN A 455 1.19 -20.96 4.52
N PHE A 456 -0.04 -20.68 4.07
CA PHE A 456 -0.53 -21.01 2.73
C PHE A 456 -0.32 -22.49 2.35
N PHE A 457 -0.54 -23.38 3.32
CA PHE A 457 -0.40 -24.82 3.17
C PHE A 457 1.02 -25.26 2.77
N GLY A 458 2.03 -24.54 3.24
CA GLY A 458 3.45 -24.80 2.96
C GLY A 458 3.98 -24.12 1.69
N GLN A 459 3.17 -23.28 1.02
CA GLN A 459 3.67 -22.46 -0.08
C GLN A 459 4.49 -21.28 0.47
N PRO A 460 5.63 -20.96 -0.16
CA PRO A 460 6.39 -19.75 0.15
C PRO A 460 5.53 -18.48 0.05
N PHE A 461 5.75 -17.51 0.94
CA PHE A 461 5.04 -16.25 0.91
C PHE A 461 5.93 -15.04 1.21
N ILE A 462 5.46 -13.87 0.77
CA ILE A 462 6.06 -12.57 1.08
C ILE A 462 5.07 -11.80 1.95
N TRP A 463 5.53 -11.38 3.13
CA TRP A 463 4.77 -10.51 4.03
C TRP A 463 4.70 -9.12 3.40
N CYS A 464 3.50 -8.60 3.09
CA CYS A 464 3.39 -7.31 2.41
C CYS A 464 2.69 -6.26 3.25
N MET A 465 3.17 -5.01 3.18
CA MET A 465 2.48 -3.83 3.67
C MET A 465 1.69 -3.18 2.52
N LEU A 466 0.35 -3.23 2.58
CA LEU A 466 -0.50 -2.58 1.58
C LEU A 466 -0.54 -1.06 1.80
N HIS A 467 -0.87 -0.64 3.02
CA HIS A 467 -0.91 0.76 3.47
C HIS A 467 -1.88 1.70 2.70
N ASN A 468 -1.64 1.96 1.41
CA ASN A 468 -2.39 2.97 0.64
C ASN A 468 -3.35 2.34 -0.38
N PHE A 469 -4.57 2.87 -0.42
CA PHE A 469 -5.62 2.52 -1.40
C PHE A 469 -5.94 3.76 -2.26
N GLY A 470 -6.07 3.58 -3.59
CA GLY A 470 -6.47 4.63 -4.52
C GLY A 470 -5.50 5.81 -4.65
N ARG A 471 -4.30 5.76 -4.06
CA ARG A 471 -3.43 6.94 -3.88
C ARG A 471 -4.16 8.09 -3.17
N THR A 472 -4.98 7.77 -2.17
CA THR A 472 -5.65 8.80 -1.36
C THR A 472 -4.63 9.48 -0.44
N LEU A 473 -4.87 10.75 -0.13
CA LEU A 473 -4.08 11.51 0.83
C LEU A 473 -4.71 11.42 2.24
N GLY A 474 -3.88 11.62 3.25
CA GLY A 474 -4.23 11.48 4.66
C GLY A 474 -3.00 11.05 5.47
N LEU A 475 -2.76 11.63 6.65
CA LEU A 475 -1.68 11.14 7.51
C LEU A 475 -2.11 9.81 8.13
N GLN A 476 -1.45 8.72 7.76
CA GLN A 476 -1.76 7.38 8.24
C GLN A 476 -0.56 6.44 8.18
N GLY A 477 -0.55 5.45 9.07
CA GLY A 477 0.42 4.36 9.12
C GLY A 477 0.14 3.44 10.29
N ALA A 478 0.77 2.26 10.28
CA ALA A 478 0.67 1.25 11.33
C ALA A 478 2.07 0.75 11.72
N LEU A 479 2.98 1.69 12.05
CA LEU A 479 4.42 1.40 12.16
C LEU A 479 4.74 0.26 13.13
N GLU A 480 4.08 0.23 14.28
CA GLU A 480 4.29 -0.84 15.26
C GLU A 480 3.74 -2.19 14.75
N GLN A 481 2.61 -2.18 14.03
CA GLN A 481 2.01 -3.39 13.47
C GLN A 481 2.88 -3.95 12.34
N VAL A 482 3.51 -3.06 11.55
CA VAL A 482 4.50 -3.44 10.54
C VAL A 482 5.71 -4.09 11.19
N LYS A 483 6.28 -3.45 12.21
CA LYS A 483 7.41 -3.99 12.98
C LYS A 483 7.09 -5.38 13.53
N GLN A 484 6.02 -5.51 14.31
CA GLN A 484 5.65 -6.77 14.96
C GLN A 484 5.24 -7.84 13.94
N GLY A 485 4.52 -7.47 12.88
CA GLY A 485 4.08 -8.39 11.83
C GLY A 485 5.25 -9.02 11.07
N ILE A 486 6.28 -8.24 10.72
CA ILE A 486 7.50 -8.74 10.08
C ILE A 486 8.25 -9.70 11.01
N LEU A 487 8.46 -9.32 12.28
CA LEU A 487 9.15 -10.16 13.27
C LEU A 487 8.41 -11.47 13.53
N GLU A 488 7.07 -11.46 13.51
CA GLU A 488 6.26 -12.66 13.63
C GLU A 488 6.36 -13.55 12.40
N GLY A 489 6.22 -12.99 11.20
CA GLY A 489 6.29 -13.74 9.96
C GLY A 489 7.64 -14.44 9.77
N ARG A 490 8.76 -13.80 10.15
CA ARG A 490 10.11 -14.37 10.01
C ARG A 490 10.39 -15.58 10.92
N LYS A 491 9.48 -15.91 11.84
CA LYS A 491 9.54 -17.16 12.62
C LYS A 491 9.09 -18.37 11.79
N GLU A 492 8.44 -18.13 10.66
CA GLU A 492 7.92 -19.15 9.76
C GLU A 492 8.91 -19.39 8.61
N ASP A 493 9.24 -20.66 8.36
CA ASP A 493 10.22 -21.06 7.33
C ASP A 493 9.72 -20.71 5.91
N GLU A 494 8.39 -20.64 5.71
CA GLU A 494 7.76 -20.28 4.45
C GLU A 494 7.81 -18.78 4.13
N MET A 495 8.13 -17.91 5.09
CA MET A 495 8.31 -16.49 4.81
C MET A 495 9.64 -16.27 4.09
N VAL A 496 9.58 -16.01 2.79
CA VAL A 496 10.77 -15.83 1.94
C VAL A 496 11.12 -14.35 1.69
N GLY A 497 10.32 -13.42 2.21
CA GLY A 497 10.63 -12.01 2.11
C GLY A 497 9.57 -11.08 2.66
N ILE A 498 9.85 -9.79 2.53
CA ILE A 498 8.93 -8.69 2.82
C ILE A 498 8.61 -7.91 1.54
N GLY A 499 7.49 -7.19 1.49
CA GLY A 499 7.18 -6.32 0.36
C GLY A 499 6.27 -5.15 0.69
N ILE A 500 6.19 -4.22 -0.26
CA ILE A 500 5.24 -3.09 -0.24
C ILE A 500 4.29 -3.23 -1.43
N THR A 501 2.99 -3.15 -1.15
CA THR A 501 1.89 -3.50 -2.07
C THR A 501 0.84 -2.40 -2.11
N MET A 502 1.27 -1.15 -1.96
CA MET A 502 0.40 0.02 -2.04
C MET A 502 -0.22 0.19 -3.42
N GLU A 503 -1.50 0.55 -3.46
CA GLU A 503 -2.15 0.91 -4.73
C GLU A 503 -1.62 2.22 -5.30
N GLY A 504 -1.10 3.11 -4.45
CA GLY A 504 -0.57 4.41 -4.83
C GLY A 504 0.67 4.77 -4.03
N ILE A 505 1.60 5.49 -4.66
CA ILE A 505 2.83 6.01 -4.04
C ILE A 505 2.78 7.53 -3.87
N GLU A 506 3.90 8.13 -3.43
CA GLU A 506 4.05 9.58 -3.23
C GLU A 506 3.11 10.13 -2.15
N THR A 507 2.92 9.34 -1.07
CA THR A 507 2.24 9.73 0.18
C THR A 507 3.00 9.13 1.37
N ASN A 508 2.85 9.71 2.57
CA ASN A 508 3.30 9.14 3.85
C ASN A 508 4.73 8.53 3.82
N TYR A 509 5.71 9.25 3.24
CA TYR A 509 7.03 8.67 2.96
C TYR A 509 7.72 8.05 4.19
N VAL A 510 7.48 8.59 5.39
CA VAL A 510 7.96 8.06 6.67
C VAL A 510 7.66 6.56 6.84
N VAL A 511 6.52 6.07 6.35
CA VAL A 511 6.10 4.67 6.47
C VAL A 511 6.95 3.77 5.58
N TYR A 512 7.29 4.25 4.38
CA TYR A 512 8.12 3.51 3.43
C TYR A 512 9.61 3.58 3.79
N ASP A 513 10.08 4.72 4.32
CA ASP A 513 11.43 4.84 4.87
C ASP A 513 11.59 3.91 6.10
N PHE A 514 10.58 3.82 6.97
CA PHE A 514 10.57 2.86 8.08
C PHE A 514 10.61 1.41 7.61
N PHE A 515 9.82 1.07 6.59
CA PHE A 515 9.82 -0.27 6.02
C PHE A 515 11.21 -0.68 5.48
N SER A 516 11.96 0.28 4.92
CA SER A 516 13.32 0.06 4.41
C SER A 516 14.39 -0.13 5.49
N GLU A 517 14.07 0.05 6.78
CA GLU A 517 14.99 -0.27 7.89
C GLU A 517 15.26 -1.78 8.02
N PHE A 518 14.45 -2.61 7.35
CA PHE A 518 14.53 -4.07 7.40
C PHE A 518 14.49 -4.67 8.82
N VAL A 519 13.65 -4.09 9.68
CA VAL A 519 13.33 -4.49 11.09
C VAL A 519 13.93 -5.83 11.48
N ARG A 520 15.09 -5.87 12.13
CA ARG A 520 15.83 -7.13 12.41
C ARG A 520 15.45 -7.78 13.72
N ASP A 521 15.05 -6.95 14.68
CA ASP A 521 14.78 -7.29 16.06
C ASP A 521 13.81 -6.24 16.65
N ASP A 522 13.54 -6.36 17.94
CA ASP A 522 12.62 -5.48 18.66
C ASP A 522 13.28 -4.14 19.11
N GLU A 523 14.58 -3.93 18.82
CA GLU A 523 15.32 -2.72 19.24
C GLU A 523 15.00 -1.49 18.39
N LEU A 524 14.43 -1.67 17.20
CA LEU A 524 13.98 -0.55 16.38
C LEU A 524 12.83 0.19 17.05
N ASP A 525 13.13 1.39 17.56
CA ASP A 525 12.17 2.27 18.24
C ASP A 525 11.59 3.30 17.25
N ILE A 526 10.27 3.33 17.12
CA ILE A 526 9.58 4.18 16.14
C ILE A 526 9.72 5.67 16.45
N VAL A 527 9.88 6.04 17.73
CA VAL A 527 10.02 7.44 18.15
C VAL A 527 11.40 7.95 17.78
N ARG A 528 12.45 7.24 18.18
CA ARG A 528 13.84 7.57 17.82
C ARG A 528 14.03 7.58 16.30
N PHE A 529 13.47 6.58 15.60
CA PHE A 529 13.47 6.57 14.13
C PHE A 529 12.88 7.87 13.55
N SER A 530 11.76 8.36 14.10
CA SER A 530 11.08 9.57 13.62
C SER A 530 11.85 10.86 13.90
N GLU A 531 12.58 10.90 15.01
CA GLU A 531 13.46 12.03 15.36
C GLU A 531 14.63 12.11 14.38
N ASP A 532 15.32 10.98 14.18
CA ASP A 532 16.38 10.85 13.19
C ASP A 532 15.85 11.10 11.77
N TYR A 533 14.59 10.75 11.48
CA TYR A 533 13.92 11.02 10.20
C TYR A 533 13.79 12.50 9.93
N SER A 534 13.29 13.25 10.91
CA SER A 534 13.14 14.69 10.78
C SER A 534 14.49 15.38 10.52
N LYS A 535 15.53 14.96 11.25
CA LYS A 535 16.87 15.52 11.15
C LYS A 535 17.50 15.31 9.78
N ARG A 536 17.46 14.08 9.24
CA ARG A 536 18.01 13.79 7.90
C ARG A 536 17.19 14.43 6.79
N ARG A 537 15.86 14.42 6.93
CA ARG A 537 14.94 14.96 5.92
C ARG A 537 15.07 16.47 5.78
N TYR A 538 15.29 17.19 6.88
CA TYR A 538 15.42 18.65 6.88
C TYR A 538 16.87 19.11 6.77
N GLY A 539 17.83 18.22 7.01
CA GLY A 539 19.26 18.51 6.90
C GLY A 539 19.87 19.21 8.09
N GLU A 540 19.07 19.49 9.13
CA GLU A 540 19.53 20.10 10.36
C GLU A 540 18.71 19.59 11.56
N HIS A 541 19.31 19.64 12.75
CA HIS A 541 18.64 19.29 13.99
C HIS A 541 17.69 20.41 14.41
N ASN A 542 16.44 20.05 14.73
CA ASN A 542 15.44 20.98 15.24
C ASN A 542 14.50 20.26 16.20
N SER A 543 14.51 20.68 17.48
CA SER A 543 13.77 20.01 18.54
C SER A 543 12.24 20.13 18.41
N ALA A 544 11.75 21.19 17.75
CA ALA A 544 10.33 21.35 17.46
C ALA A 544 9.87 20.40 16.35
N ALA A 545 10.68 20.24 15.29
CA ALA A 545 10.45 19.26 14.23
C ALA A 545 10.46 17.82 14.77
N GLU A 546 11.45 17.46 15.58
CA GLU A 546 11.51 16.16 16.25
C GLU A 546 10.27 15.89 17.11
N SER A 547 9.84 16.90 17.88
CA SER A 547 8.63 16.79 18.69
C SER A 547 7.34 16.67 17.86
N ALA A 548 7.28 17.33 16.70
CA ALA A 548 6.17 17.20 15.76
C ALA A 548 6.10 15.77 15.22
N TRP A 549 7.23 15.22 14.76
CA TRP A 549 7.30 13.86 14.25
C TRP A 549 7.01 12.83 15.33
N ARG A 550 7.53 13.01 16.56
CA ARG A 550 7.17 12.18 17.71
C ARG A 550 5.66 12.14 17.90
N ALA A 551 5.00 13.30 17.93
CA ALA A 551 3.55 13.37 18.10
C ALA A 551 2.80 12.63 16.98
N LEU A 552 3.22 12.78 15.72
CA LEU A 552 2.62 12.09 14.57
C LEU A 552 2.84 10.58 14.63
N VAL A 553 4.05 10.10 14.94
CA VAL A 553 4.32 8.66 14.96
C VAL A 553 3.70 7.93 16.13
N THR A 554 3.45 8.61 17.25
CA THR A 554 2.72 8.03 18.37
C THR A 554 1.19 8.09 18.21
N SER A 555 0.70 8.76 17.15
CA SER A 555 -0.74 8.99 16.91
C SER A 555 -1.18 8.49 15.51
N VAL A 556 -1.17 9.37 14.50
CA VAL A 556 -1.66 9.10 13.15
C VAL A 556 -0.90 7.96 12.45
N TYR A 557 0.37 7.74 12.75
CA TYR A 557 1.14 6.63 12.16
C TYR A 557 1.18 5.34 13.00
N ASN A 558 0.39 5.23 14.07
CA ASN A 558 0.33 4.05 14.92
C ASN A 558 -1.09 3.43 14.99
N TYR A 559 -1.64 3.11 13.82
CA TYR A 559 -2.98 2.54 13.69
C TYR A 559 -3.06 1.07 14.12
N THR A 560 -3.97 0.73 15.03
CA THR A 560 -4.12 -0.64 15.58
C THR A 560 -5.48 -1.30 15.28
N GLY A 561 -6.30 -0.72 14.42
CA GLY A 561 -7.66 -1.21 14.13
C GLY A 561 -7.78 -2.07 12.86
N ASP A 562 -9.03 -2.37 12.49
CA ASP A 562 -9.38 -3.29 11.38
C ASP A 562 -9.76 -2.62 10.04
N GLU A 563 -9.86 -1.28 10.02
CA GLU A 563 -10.17 -0.51 8.81
C GLU A 563 -8.99 -0.60 7.85
N ALA A 564 -9.23 -1.21 6.69
CA ALA A 564 -8.18 -1.38 5.69
C ALA A 564 -7.91 -0.08 4.92
N ASN A 565 -8.94 0.69 4.61
CA ASN A 565 -8.87 1.82 3.69
C ASN A 565 -9.06 3.16 4.42
N HIS A 566 -8.06 4.03 4.33
CA HIS A 566 -8.10 5.40 4.84
C HIS A 566 -8.04 6.44 3.70
N GLY A 567 -8.13 7.72 4.04
CA GLY A 567 -8.18 8.81 3.04
C GLY A 567 -9.59 9.15 2.54
N GLN A 568 -10.61 8.59 3.21
CA GLN A 568 -12.02 8.86 2.98
C GLN A 568 -12.59 9.74 4.11
N TYR A 569 -12.38 11.04 4.00
CA TYR A 569 -12.79 12.05 5.00
C TYR A 569 -14.14 12.66 4.65
N VAL A 570 -14.65 13.54 5.53
CA VAL A 570 -15.94 14.18 5.31
C VAL A 570 -15.92 14.94 3.99
N PHE A 571 -14.99 15.89 3.84
CA PHE A 571 -15.02 16.89 2.78
C PHE A 571 -14.72 16.32 1.39
N ASN A 572 -13.87 15.30 1.29
CA ASN A 572 -13.43 14.71 0.01
C ASN A 572 -14.34 13.56 -0.47
N ASN A 573 -15.48 13.36 0.18
CA ASN A 573 -16.50 12.41 -0.22
C ASN A 573 -17.83 13.09 -0.52
N ARG A 574 -18.65 12.45 -1.37
CA ARG A 574 -20.02 12.88 -1.68
C ARG A 574 -20.81 13.36 -0.42
N PRO A 575 -21.24 14.63 -0.32
CA PRO A 575 -21.88 15.16 0.89
C PRO A 575 -23.21 14.47 1.22
N SER A 576 -23.42 14.14 2.49
CA SER A 576 -24.66 13.53 3.00
C SER A 576 -24.84 13.80 4.49
N LEU A 577 -26.06 13.65 5.01
CA LEU A 577 -26.38 13.78 6.45
C LEU A 577 -25.91 12.58 7.30
N LYS A 578 -25.34 11.54 6.68
CA LYS A 578 -25.04 10.26 7.33
C LYS A 578 -23.55 9.97 7.42
N LYS A 579 -22.69 10.96 7.17
CA LYS A 579 -21.24 10.76 7.28
C LYS A 579 -20.87 10.52 8.75
N LYS A 580 -19.95 9.58 8.94
CA LYS A 580 -19.32 9.28 10.23
C LYS A 580 -17.89 9.78 10.17
N LEU A 581 -17.45 10.43 11.23
CA LEU A 581 -16.03 10.74 11.39
C LEU A 581 -15.28 9.44 11.68
N LYS A 582 -14.10 9.28 11.09
CA LYS A 582 -13.24 8.11 11.28
C LYS A 582 -11.80 8.58 11.51
N TYR A 583 -11.34 8.48 12.74
CA TYR A 583 -9.94 8.66 13.13
C TYR A 583 -9.67 7.82 14.39
N TRP A 584 -8.44 7.35 14.56
CA TRP A 584 -7.99 6.47 15.66
C TRP A 584 -7.06 7.16 16.66
N TYR A 585 -6.85 8.45 16.46
CA TYR A 585 -5.98 9.33 17.22
C TYR A 585 -6.78 10.52 17.72
N THR A 586 -6.19 11.35 18.59
CA THR A 586 -6.86 12.58 19.03
C THR A 586 -6.54 13.73 18.07
N PRO A 587 -7.53 14.51 17.58
CA PRO A 587 -7.27 15.65 16.70
C PRO A 587 -6.21 16.63 17.24
N GLU A 588 -6.13 16.75 18.57
CA GLU A 588 -5.14 17.55 19.29
C GLU A 588 -3.69 17.15 18.98
N ASP A 589 -3.40 15.87 18.73
CA ASP A 589 -2.05 15.41 18.36
C ASP A 589 -1.60 16.04 17.03
N VAL A 590 -2.51 16.12 16.05
CA VAL A 590 -2.25 16.74 14.75
C VAL A 590 -2.16 18.26 14.88
N TYR A 591 -3.04 18.89 15.66
CA TYR A 591 -2.98 20.34 15.88
C TYR A 591 -1.68 20.75 16.60
N ASN A 592 -1.21 19.93 17.54
CA ASN A 592 0.07 20.13 18.20
C ASN A 592 1.24 19.93 17.23
N ALA A 593 1.22 18.88 16.40
CA ALA A 593 2.23 18.69 15.36
C ALA A 593 2.26 19.85 14.36
N TRP A 594 1.11 20.39 13.98
CA TRP A 594 1.00 21.57 13.12
C TRP A 594 1.59 22.83 13.77
N TYR A 595 1.31 23.06 15.06
CA TYR A 595 1.96 24.13 15.81
C TYR A 595 3.48 23.96 15.88
N LEU A 596 3.95 22.74 16.16
CA LEU A 596 5.37 22.44 16.32
C LEU A 596 6.15 22.55 15.00
N ILE A 597 5.57 22.14 13.87
CA ILE A 597 6.23 22.29 12.57
C ILE A 597 6.32 23.77 12.17
N LEU A 598 5.30 24.59 12.47
CA LEU A 598 5.38 26.04 12.26
C LEU A 598 6.42 26.70 13.18
N LYS A 599 6.53 26.25 14.43
CA LYS A 599 7.61 26.68 15.33
C LYS A 599 8.98 26.30 14.78
N ALA A 600 9.13 25.08 14.26
CA ALA A 600 10.38 24.65 13.62
C ALA A 600 10.77 25.59 12.46
N ALA A 601 9.81 26.02 11.66
CA ALA A 601 10.04 26.94 10.54
C ALA A 601 10.68 28.27 10.94
N GLN A 602 10.48 28.73 12.19
CA GLN A 602 11.08 29.96 12.73
C GLN A 602 12.55 29.77 13.12
N ASP A 603 12.92 28.54 13.51
CA ASP A 603 14.24 28.19 14.04
C ASP A 603 15.16 27.59 12.96
N LEU A 604 14.59 27.00 11.90
CA LEU A 604 15.33 26.46 10.76
C LEU A 604 15.98 27.58 9.94
N LYS A 605 17.26 27.41 9.61
CA LYS A 605 18.00 28.44 8.86
C LYS A 605 17.61 28.49 7.39
N SER A 606 17.35 27.33 6.81
CA SER A 606 17.02 27.19 5.40
C SER A 606 16.08 26.00 5.19
N PRO A 607 14.76 26.18 5.45
CA PRO A 607 13.76 25.16 5.20
C PRO A 607 13.83 24.65 3.75
N ASN A 608 14.15 23.38 3.58
CA ASN A 608 14.28 22.76 2.27
C ASN A 608 12.90 22.36 1.69
N ASN A 609 12.86 21.88 0.44
CA ASN A 609 11.61 21.48 -0.19
C ASN A 609 10.88 20.34 0.56
N LEU A 610 11.60 19.43 1.22
CA LEU A 610 11.00 18.33 1.99
C LEU A 610 10.25 18.87 3.21
N PHE A 611 10.80 19.89 3.88
CA PHE A 611 10.11 20.59 4.95
C PHE A 611 8.82 21.28 4.44
N HIS A 612 8.88 21.94 3.29
CA HIS A 612 7.70 22.55 2.68
C HIS A 612 6.59 21.53 2.37
N VAL A 613 6.94 20.35 1.87
CA VAL A 613 5.98 19.26 1.62
C VAL A 613 5.28 18.85 2.91
N ASP A 614 6.05 18.66 3.99
CA ASP A 614 5.49 18.23 5.28
C ASP A 614 4.61 19.33 5.92
N VAL A 615 4.98 20.61 5.79
CA VAL A 615 4.13 21.73 6.21
C VAL A 615 2.79 21.71 5.49
N VAL A 616 2.78 21.49 4.16
CA VAL A 616 1.52 21.39 3.40
C VAL A 616 0.67 20.21 3.86
N ASP A 617 1.26 19.02 4.03
CA ASP A 617 0.49 17.81 4.37
C ASP A 617 -0.05 17.85 5.81
N ILE A 618 0.73 18.35 6.77
CA ILE A 618 0.30 18.53 8.16
C ILE A 618 -0.81 19.59 8.24
N THR A 619 -0.67 20.71 7.52
CA THR A 619 -1.70 21.77 7.48
C THR A 619 -2.99 21.24 6.85
N ARG A 620 -2.89 20.53 5.72
CA ARG A 620 -4.02 19.84 5.08
C ARG A 620 -4.73 18.90 6.05
N GLN A 621 -3.98 18.11 6.83
CA GLN A 621 -4.54 17.21 7.82
C GLN A 621 -5.26 17.97 8.95
N GLY A 622 -4.70 19.07 9.43
CA GLY A 622 -5.34 19.95 10.41
C GLY A 622 -6.66 20.55 9.88
N ILE A 623 -6.65 21.08 8.66
CA ILE A 623 -7.85 21.60 8.01
C ILE A 623 -8.93 20.52 7.83
N GLN A 624 -8.55 19.30 7.47
CA GLN A 624 -9.48 18.18 7.36
C GLN A 624 -10.25 17.93 8.67
N LEU A 625 -9.57 17.96 9.82
CA LEU A 625 -10.19 17.78 11.13
C LEU A 625 -11.14 18.93 11.49
N ILE A 626 -10.79 20.16 11.12
CA ILE A 626 -11.66 21.34 11.31
C ILE A 626 -12.92 21.24 10.45
N LEU A 627 -12.80 20.75 9.21
CA LEU A 627 -13.95 20.52 8.33
C LEU A 627 -14.88 19.44 8.89
N ASP A 628 -14.35 18.40 9.55
CA ASP A 628 -15.15 17.39 10.24
C ASP A 628 -16.02 18.01 11.35
N ASP A 629 -15.45 18.88 12.19
CA ASP A 629 -16.19 19.58 13.26
C ASP A 629 -17.24 20.55 12.70
N LEU A 630 -16.90 21.30 11.64
CA LEU A 630 -17.86 22.18 10.95
C LEU A 630 -19.02 21.38 10.32
N TYR A 631 -18.74 20.19 9.78
CA TYR A 631 -19.79 19.30 9.29
C TYR A 631 -20.73 18.85 10.40
N LEU A 632 -20.21 18.44 11.57
CA LEU A 632 -21.05 18.07 12.71
C LEU A 632 -21.94 19.24 13.15
N ASN A 633 -21.38 20.44 13.27
CA ASN A 633 -22.12 21.65 13.63
C ASN A 633 -23.21 21.98 12.59
N SER A 634 -22.92 21.82 11.30
CA SER A 634 -23.90 22.05 10.23
C SER A 634 -25.05 21.04 10.29
N THR A 635 -24.74 19.77 10.61
CA THR A 635 -25.73 18.70 10.75
C THR A 635 -26.63 18.96 11.96
N ALA A 636 -26.05 19.35 13.09
CA ALA A 636 -26.79 19.71 14.30
C ALA A 636 -27.74 20.90 14.05
N ALA A 637 -27.24 21.99 13.44
CA ALA A 637 -28.05 23.16 13.10
C ALA A 637 -29.21 22.80 12.14
N TYR A 638 -28.95 21.95 11.14
CA TYR A 638 -29.99 21.45 10.24
C TYR A 638 -31.08 20.67 10.99
N LEU A 639 -30.70 19.73 11.87
CA LEU A 639 -31.64 18.92 12.65
C LEU A 639 -32.48 19.77 13.62
N GLN A 640 -31.89 20.80 14.21
CA GLN A 640 -32.56 21.75 15.10
C GLN A 640 -33.38 22.80 14.33
N LYS A 641 -33.34 22.79 13.00
CA LYS A 641 -33.95 23.81 12.12
C LYS A 641 -33.43 25.23 12.39
N ASP A 642 -32.21 25.35 12.90
CA ASP A 642 -31.54 26.63 13.13
C ASP A 642 -30.90 27.13 11.82
N LEU A 643 -31.68 27.91 11.07
CA LEU A 643 -31.23 28.48 9.81
C LEU A 643 -30.06 29.45 9.97
N GLN A 644 -29.96 30.16 11.10
CA GLN A 644 -28.93 31.19 11.27
C GLN A 644 -27.57 30.53 11.53
N THR A 645 -27.52 29.57 12.45
CA THR A 645 -26.30 28.79 12.70
C THR A 645 -25.89 28.00 11.44
N LEU A 646 -26.85 27.38 10.75
CA LEU A 646 -26.55 26.66 9.50
C LEU A 646 -25.93 27.58 8.43
N LYS A 647 -26.38 28.84 8.30
CA LYS A 647 -25.76 29.80 7.36
C LYS A 647 -24.33 30.12 7.73
N VAL A 648 -24.07 30.40 9.01
CA VAL A 648 -22.73 30.76 9.51
C VAL A 648 -21.76 29.60 9.32
N VAL A 649 -22.12 28.40 9.78
CA VAL A 649 -21.27 27.21 9.69
C VAL A 649 -21.04 26.82 8.22
N ALA A 650 -22.07 26.89 7.36
CA ALA A 650 -21.91 26.61 5.94
C ALA A 650 -20.96 27.59 5.25
N SER A 651 -21.02 28.89 5.58
CA SER A 651 -20.07 29.87 5.03
C SER A 651 -18.65 29.54 5.48
N LYS A 652 -18.47 29.31 6.79
CA LYS A 652 -17.15 28.99 7.36
C LYS A 652 -16.56 27.72 6.75
N PHE A 653 -17.36 26.69 6.52
CA PHE A 653 -16.91 25.45 5.87
C PHE A 653 -16.37 25.71 4.47
N LEU A 654 -17.07 26.53 3.67
CA LEU A 654 -16.64 26.87 2.32
C LEU A 654 -15.38 27.77 2.32
N ASP A 655 -15.28 28.70 3.27
CA ASP A 655 -14.07 29.52 3.44
C ASP A 655 -12.85 28.67 3.83
N VAL A 656 -13.06 27.63 4.65
CA VAL A 656 -11.99 26.69 5.03
C VAL A 656 -11.59 25.79 3.86
N LEU A 657 -12.49 25.49 2.92
CA LEU A 657 -12.10 24.85 1.65
C LEU A 657 -11.26 25.76 0.76
N ASP A 658 -11.45 27.09 0.82
CA ASP A 658 -10.57 28.03 0.13
C ASP A 658 -9.18 28.10 0.77
N ASP A 659 -9.11 28.04 2.11
CA ASP A 659 -7.84 27.92 2.84
C ASP A 659 -7.11 26.62 2.42
N LEU A 660 -7.85 25.51 2.31
CA LEU A 660 -7.33 24.23 1.83
C LEU A 660 -6.80 24.30 0.39
N GLU A 661 -7.57 24.91 -0.53
CA GLU A 661 -7.14 25.13 -1.91
C GLU A 661 -5.84 25.94 -1.99
N SER A 662 -5.70 26.98 -1.16
CA SER A 662 -4.52 27.85 -1.11
C SER A 662 -3.27 27.09 -0.67
N ILE A 663 -3.32 26.36 0.46
CA ILE A 663 -2.15 25.62 0.95
C ILE A 663 -1.74 24.50 0.00
N LEU A 664 -2.70 23.79 -0.62
CA LEU A 664 -2.40 22.75 -1.60
C LEU A 664 -1.78 23.34 -2.88
N GLY A 665 -2.20 24.54 -3.31
CA GLY A 665 -1.64 25.22 -4.47
C GLY A 665 -0.20 25.74 -4.28
N SER A 666 0.32 25.69 -3.05
CA SER A 666 1.66 26.18 -2.71
C SER A 666 2.78 25.15 -2.90
N ASN A 667 2.45 23.90 -3.27
CA ASN A 667 3.44 22.88 -3.58
C ASN A 667 2.97 21.95 -4.72
N GLU A 668 3.86 21.66 -5.67
CA GLU A 668 3.53 20.96 -6.93
C GLU A 668 2.89 19.58 -6.72
N ARG A 669 3.27 18.89 -5.62
CA ARG A 669 2.76 17.56 -5.27
C ARG A 669 1.27 17.51 -4.98
N PHE A 670 0.71 18.65 -4.63
CA PHE A 670 -0.67 18.79 -4.20
C PHE A 670 -1.51 19.50 -5.26
N MET A 671 -1.09 19.50 -6.53
CA MET A 671 -1.76 20.20 -7.63
C MET A 671 -2.31 19.23 -8.68
N LEU A 672 -3.50 19.53 -9.22
CA LEU A 672 -4.10 18.77 -10.32
C LEU A 672 -3.38 18.98 -11.67
N GLY A 673 -2.85 20.18 -11.91
CA GLY A 673 -2.24 20.53 -13.20
C GLY A 673 -1.13 19.59 -13.66
N PRO A 674 -0.11 19.28 -12.83
CA PRO A 674 0.95 18.35 -13.18
C PRO A 674 0.45 16.95 -13.59
N TRP A 675 -0.59 16.44 -12.92
CA TRP A 675 -1.22 15.16 -13.27
C TRP A 675 -1.86 15.19 -14.67
N LEU A 676 -2.63 16.25 -14.96
CA LEU A 676 -3.31 16.39 -16.25
C LEU A 676 -2.33 16.68 -17.40
N GLU A 677 -1.28 17.47 -17.17
CA GLU A 677 -0.23 17.67 -18.18
C GLU A 677 0.56 16.41 -18.46
N SER A 678 0.84 15.58 -17.45
CA SER A 678 1.49 14.28 -17.67
C SER A 678 0.64 13.37 -18.56
N ALA A 679 -0.68 13.31 -18.33
CA ALA A 679 -1.60 12.57 -19.19
C ALA A 679 -1.62 13.10 -20.62
N LYS A 680 -1.68 14.43 -20.77
CA LYS A 680 -1.70 15.10 -22.08
C LYS A 680 -0.42 14.93 -22.88
N THR A 681 0.74 14.94 -22.22
CA THR A 681 2.06 14.81 -22.87
C THR A 681 2.37 13.37 -23.25
N SER A 682 1.68 12.39 -22.64
CA SER A 682 1.77 10.97 -23.02
C SER A 682 1.00 10.65 -24.32
N ALA A 683 0.16 11.56 -24.83
CA ALA A 683 -0.62 11.34 -26.04
C ALA A 683 0.15 11.67 -27.33
N SER A 684 -0.11 10.93 -28.40
CA SER A 684 0.50 11.16 -29.72
C SER A 684 -0.36 12.03 -30.64
N THR A 685 -1.67 12.13 -30.37
CA THR A 685 -2.62 12.90 -31.19
C THR A 685 -3.50 13.84 -30.36
N PRO A 686 -4.10 14.88 -30.97
CA PRO A 686 -5.04 15.76 -30.28
C PRO A 686 -6.27 15.03 -29.72
N LEU A 687 -6.71 13.93 -30.36
CA LEU A 687 -7.83 13.14 -29.87
C LEU A 687 -7.43 12.31 -28.64
N GLU A 688 -6.28 11.63 -28.67
CA GLU A 688 -5.76 10.91 -27.51
C GLU A 688 -5.52 11.86 -26.33
N LYS A 689 -5.00 13.06 -26.58
CA LYS A 689 -4.80 14.08 -25.54
C LYS A 689 -6.09 14.36 -24.77
N LYS A 690 -7.22 14.46 -25.47
CA LYS A 690 -8.55 14.64 -24.87
C LYS A 690 -9.05 13.40 -24.13
N VAL A 691 -8.75 12.20 -24.63
CA VAL A 691 -9.14 10.94 -23.99
C VAL A 691 -8.34 10.72 -22.71
N TYR A 692 -7.02 10.89 -22.75
CA TYR A 692 -6.14 10.68 -21.60
C TYR A 692 -6.41 11.69 -20.49
N GLU A 693 -6.67 12.96 -20.82
CA GLU A 693 -7.08 13.94 -19.81
C GLU A 693 -8.42 13.58 -19.16
N ARG A 694 -9.41 13.13 -19.95
CA ARG A 694 -10.69 12.67 -19.42
C ARG A 694 -10.52 11.45 -18.51
N ASP A 695 -9.71 10.48 -18.92
CA ASP A 695 -9.43 9.29 -18.12
C ASP A 695 -8.72 9.66 -16.81
N ALA A 696 -7.75 10.58 -16.87
CA ALA A 696 -7.04 11.11 -15.71
C ALA A 696 -7.96 11.82 -14.70
N ARG A 697 -8.96 12.58 -15.18
CA ARG A 697 -9.99 13.21 -14.33
C ARG A 697 -10.98 12.20 -13.77
N ASN A 698 -11.45 11.28 -14.62
CA ASN A 698 -12.44 10.28 -14.26
C ASN A 698 -11.89 9.35 -13.17
N GLN A 699 -10.65 8.88 -13.29
CA GLN A 699 -10.02 7.98 -12.32
C GLN A 699 -10.05 8.54 -10.89
N ILE A 700 -9.76 9.83 -10.72
CA ILE A 700 -9.71 10.49 -9.40
C ILE A 700 -11.07 11.01 -8.90
N SER A 701 -12.16 10.78 -9.65
CA SER A 701 -13.50 11.29 -9.34
C SER A 701 -14.57 10.19 -9.42
N LEU A 702 -15.23 10.04 -10.58
CA LEU A 702 -16.33 9.09 -10.78
C LEU A 702 -15.84 7.64 -10.91
N TRP A 703 -14.62 7.44 -11.41
CA TRP A 703 -13.95 6.18 -11.68
C TRP A 703 -14.60 5.34 -12.79
N GLY A 704 -15.93 5.22 -12.80
CA GLY A 704 -16.71 4.64 -13.89
C GLY A 704 -17.66 5.67 -14.54
N PRO A 705 -18.32 5.31 -15.65
CA PRO A 705 -19.16 6.22 -16.43
C PRO A 705 -20.34 6.83 -15.65
N ASN A 706 -20.85 6.17 -14.61
CA ASN A 706 -21.96 6.65 -13.79
C ASN A 706 -21.57 6.84 -12.32
N GLY A 707 -20.28 6.85 -12.02
CA GLY A 707 -19.80 6.93 -10.65
C GLY A 707 -19.86 5.60 -9.90
N GLU A 708 -19.53 4.50 -10.56
CA GLU A 708 -19.54 3.12 -10.04
C GLU A 708 -18.63 2.97 -8.81
N ILE A 709 -17.48 3.66 -8.78
CA ILE A 709 -16.49 3.62 -7.69
C ILE A 709 -16.08 5.03 -7.29
N ARG A 710 -17.10 5.89 -7.19
CA ARG A 710 -16.96 7.33 -6.93
C ARG A 710 -16.10 7.61 -5.68
N ASP A 711 -15.22 8.60 -5.81
CA ASP A 711 -14.34 9.13 -4.76
C ASP A 711 -13.32 8.11 -4.19
N TYR A 712 -13.21 6.89 -4.77
CA TYR A 712 -12.26 5.89 -4.27
C TYR A 712 -10.81 6.34 -4.36
N ALA A 713 -10.41 6.84 -5.53
CA ALA A 713 -9.08 7.38 -5.78
C ALA A 713 -9.05 8.91 -5.71
N ASN A 714 -9.89 9.50 -4.84
CA ASN A 714 -9.95 10.95 -4.66
C ASN A 714 -8.57 11.52 -4.30
N LYS A 715 -8.34 12.78 -4.67
CA LYS A 715 -7.10 13.50 -4.39
C LYS A 715 -7.40 14.79 -3.68
N GLN A 716 -6.75 15.04 -2.55
CA GLN A 716 -6.77 16.33 -1.87
C GLN A 716 -5.77 17.26 -2.58
N TRP A 717 -6.10 17.67 -3.81
CA TRP A 717 -5.27 18.54 -4.64
C TRP A 717 -5.95 19.88 -4.90
N SER A 718 -5.14 20.94 -5.02
CA SER A 718 -5.56 22.20 -5.62
C SER A 718 -6.12 21.96 -7.03
N GLY A 719 -7.21 22.66 -7.34
CA GLY A 719 -8.05 22.42 -8.50
C GLY A 719 -9.14 21.38 -8.26
N VAL A 720 -8.83 20.23 -7.62
CA VAL A 720 -9.86 19.25 -7.23
C VAL A 720 -10.71 19.81 -6.08
N VAL A 721 -10.08 20.45 -5.08
CA VAL A 721 -10.82 21.13 -4.01
C VAL A 721 -11.72 22.21 -4.59
N LYS A 722 -11.17 23.11 -5.40
CA LYS A 722 -11.90 24.20 -6.04
C LYS A 722 -13.07 23.76 -6.94
N ASP A 723 -12.86 22.82 -7.86
CA ASP A 723 -13.81 22.55 -8.94
C ASP A 723 -14.59 21.23 -8.78
N TYR A 724 -14.22 20.37 -7.81
CA TYR A 724 -14.90 19.10 -7.54
C TYR A 724 -15.44 19.00 -6.11
N PHE A 725 -14.66 19.29 -5.06
CA PHE A 725 -15.17 19.18 -3.68
C PHE A 725 -16.04 20.36 -3.28
N LYS A 726 -15.56 21.60 -3.44
CA LYS A 726 -16.28 22.80 -3.01
C LYS A 726 -17.66 22.94 -3.65
N PRO A 727 -17.86 22.76 -4.97
CA PRO A 727 -19.18 22.92 -5.59
C PRO A 727 -20.18 21.87 -5.08
N ARG A 728 -19.71 20.67 -4.74
CA ARG A 728 -20.55 19.63 -4.11
C ARG A 728 -21.06 20.07 -2.74
N TRP A 729 -20.19 20.66 -1.92
CA TRP A 729 -20.57 21.19 -0.61
C TRP A 729 -21.45 22.44 -0.69
N GLU A 730 -21.21 23.32 -1.65
CA GLU A 730 -22.08 24.47 -1.93
C GLU A 730 -23.52 24.03 -2.24
N LEU A 731 -23.67 23.04 -3.13
CA LEU A 731 -24.97 22.47 -3.46
C LEU A 731 -25.64 21.83 -2.24
N TYR A 732 -24.87 21.07 -1.44
CA TYR A 732 -25.35 20.46 -0.21
C TYR A 732 -25.90 21.49 0.77
N PHE A 733 -25.12 22.52 1.12
CA PHE A 733 -25.57 23.55 2.05
C PHE A 733 -26.71 24.39 1.50
N LYS A 734 -26.75 24.66 0.18
CA LYS A 734 -27.89 25.30 -0.46
C LYS A 734 -29.17 24.47 -0.29
N ALA A 735 -29.08 23.16 -0.44
CA ALA A 735 -30.20 22.25 -0.28
C ALA A 735 -30.67 22.17 1.17
N LEU A 736 -29.75 22.06 2.15
CA LEU A 736 -30.09 22.07 3.58
C LEU A 736 -30.77 23.39 3.99
N LYS A 737 -30.20 24.54 3.62
CA LYS A 737 -30.78 25.86 3.92
C LYS A 737 -32.19 26.02 3.34
N ARG A 738 -32.42 25.50 2.12
CA ARG A 738 -33.75 25.50 1.50
C ARG A 738 -34.74 24.65 2.29
N ALA A 739 -34.34 23.44 2.69
CA ALA A 739 -35.19 22.54 3.46
C ALA A 739 -35.61 23.18 4.79
N VAL A 740 -34.67 23.76 5.55
CA VAL A 740 -34.97 24.48 6.80
C VAL A 740 -35.91 25.67 6.55
N ARG A 741 -35.62 26.52 5.55
CA ARG A 741 -36.42 27.72 5.25
C ARG A 741 -37.87 27.40 4.84
N THR A 742 -38.08 26.28 4.14
CA THR A 742 -39.39 25.91 3.59
C THR A 742 -40.16 24.91 4.45
N GLY A 743 -39.53 24.37 5.50
CA GLY A 743 -40.09 23.29 6.32
C GLY A 743 -40.27 21.96 5.59
N SER A 744 -39.87 21.87 4.32
CA SER A 744 -40.00 20.66 3.49
C SER A 744 -38.73 19.80 3.58
N PRO A 745 -38.84 18.46 3.58
CA PRO A 745 -37.67 17.59 3.58
C PRO A 745 -36.83 17.77 2.31
N LEU A 746 -35.54 17.44 2.42
CA LEU A 746 -34.63 17.42 1.28
C LEU A 746 -35.17 16.49 0.18
N ASN A 747 -35.39 17.01 -1.03
CA ASN A 747 -35.68 16.18 -2.20
C ASN A 747 -34.39 15.45 -2.62
N THR A 748 -34.20 14.24 -2.08
CA THR A 748 -32.99 13.43 -2.25
C THR A 748 -32.74 13.05 -3.69
N SER A 749 -33.78 12.68 -4.45
CA SER A 749 -33.65 12.33 -5.87
C SER A 749 -33.15 13.50 -6.71
N LYS A 750 -33.73 14.69 -6.52
CA LYS A 750 -33.25 15.90 -7.22
C LYS A 750 -31.84 16.27 -6.77
N TYR A 751 -31.56 16.25 -5.48
CA TYR A 751 -30.23 16.55 -4.94
C TYR A 751 -29.15 15.61 -5.52
N HIS A 752 -29.42 14.31 -5.59
CA HIS A 752 -28.47 13.34 -6.15
C HIS A 752 -28.24 13.56 -7.65
N LYS A 753 -29.27 13.94 -8.41
CA LYS A 753 -29.14 14.30 -9.82
C LYS A 753 -28.28 15.56 -9.98
N ASP A 754 -28.64 16.64 -9.30
CA ASP A 754 -27.92 17.92 -9.37
C ASP A 754 -26.45 17.76 -8.95
N LEU A 755 -26.16 16.87 -7.98
CA LEU A 755 -24.80 16.58 -7.55
C LEU A 755 -24.02 15.75 -8.58
N PHE A 756 -24.67 14.78 -9.22
CA PHE A 756 -24.04 13.99 -10.29
C PHE A 756 -23.67 14.88 -11.48
N ASP A 757 -24.48 15.88 -11.80
CA ASP A 757 -24.19 16.84 -12.88
C ASP A 757 -22.88 17.62 -12.60
N ILE A 758 -22.62 17.99 -11.33
CA ILE A 758 -21.36 18.61 -10.90
C ILE A 758 -20.19 17.64 -11.09
N GLU A 759 -20.34 16.40 -10.63
CA GLU A 759 -19.31 15.38 -10.71
C GLU A 759 -18.96 15.03 -12.16
N GLN A 760 -19.98 14.88 -13.01
CA GLN A 760 -19.84 14.60 -14.42
C GLN A 760 -19.15 15.74 -15.17
N ARG A 761 -19.47 16.99 -14.82
CA ARG A 761 -18.81 18.17 -15.40
C ARG A 761 -17.32 18.15 -15.13
N PHE A 762 -16.89 17.91 -13.88
CA PHE A 762 -15.46 17.81 -13.56
C PHE A 762 -14.78 16.68 -14.34
N ALA A 763 -15.39 15.49 -14.39
CA ALA A 763 -14.83 14.33 -15.06
C ALA A 763 -14.71 14.48 -16.58
N THR A 764 -15.44 15.43 -17.19
CA THR A 764 -15.50 15.62 -18.65
C THR A 764 -15.06 17.00 -19.13
N SER A 765 -14.68 17.91 -18.23
CA SER A 765 -14.18 19.23 -18.62
C SER A 765 -12.75 19.18 -19.13
N TYR A 766 -12.34 20.28 -19.76
CA TYR A 766 -10.98 20.53 -20.25
C TYR A 766 -10.42 21.83 -19.66
N ASP A 767 -10.87 22.19 -18.45
CA ASP A 767 -10.44 23.40 -17.75
C ASP A 767 -8.94 23.31 -17.44
N LEU A 768 -8.19 24.39 -17.64
CA LEU A 768 -6.75 24.43 -17.39
C LEU A 768 -6.46 24.66 -15.91
N TYR A 769 -5.44 23.96 -15.39
CA TYR A 769 -4.98 24.09 -14.01
C TYR A 769 -3.51 24.49 -13.98
N PRO A 770 -3.07 25.31 -13.01
CA PRO A 770 -1.67 25.67 -12.86
C PRO A 770 -0.77 24.44 -12.67
N THR A 771 0.42 24.48 -13.25
CA THR A 771 1.48 23.46 -13.10
C THR A 771 2.65 23.94 -12.26
N VAL A 772 2.62 25.21 -11.85
CA VAL A 772 3.66 25.84 -11.04
C VAL A 772 3.01 26.28 -9.72
N PRO A 773 3.63 25.97 -8.57
CA PRO A 773 3.11 26.37 -7.28
C PRO A 773 3.03 27.89 -7.11
N ALA A 774 2.10 28.36 -6.29
CA ALA A 774 1.93 29.77 -5.96
C ALA A 774 1.91 30.00 -4.44
N GLY A 775 2.67 31.00 -3.99
CA GLY A 775 2.77 31.38 -2.58
C GLY A 775 3.82 30.60 -1.80
N ASN A 776 4.03 31.00 -0.54
CA ASN A 776 4.96 30.34 0.38
C ASN A 776 4.18 29.40 1.32
N PRO A 777 4.46 28.08 1.32
CA PRO A 777 3.73 27.12 2.16
C PRO A 777 3.75 27.43 3.66
N ILE A 778 4.88 27.92 4.19
CA ILE A 778 5.04 28.26 5.60
C ILE A 778 4.15 29.45 5.95
N GLN A 779 4.26 30.54 5.19
CA GLN A 779 3.48 31.75 5.44
C GLN A 779 1.96 31.46 5.34
N ILE A 780 1.53 30.75 4.30
CA ILE A 780 0.12 30.38 4.12
C ILE A 780 -0.35 29.53 5.30
N SER A 781 0.44 28.54 5.73
CA SER A 781 0.13 27.70 6.89
C SER A 781 0.01 28.53 8.18
N GLU A 782 0.91 29.49 8.42
CA GLU A 782 0.86 30.38 9.59
C GLU A 782 -0.40 31.24 9.61
N GLU A 783 -0.76 31.85 8.47
CA GLU A 783 -1.96 32.68 8.33
C GLU A 783 -3.23 31.85 8.60
N ILE A 784 -3.30 30.63 8.05
CA ILE A 784 -4.42 29.71 8.27
C ILE A 784 -4.46 29.28 9.74
N PHE A 785 -3.32 28.90 10.33
CA PHE A 785 -3.25 28.47 11.74
C PHE A 785 -3.74 29.57 12.69
N GLN A 786 -3.33 30.83 12.46
CA GLN A 786 -3.80 31.98 13.22
C GLN A 786 -5.29 32.25 13.03
N LYS A 787 -5.78 32.18 11.78
CA LYS A 787 -7.19 32.38 11.42
C LYS A 787 -8.12 31.33 12.04
N LEU A 788 -7.71 30.06 12.06
CA LEU A 788 -8.53 28.95 12.52
C LEU A 788 -8.35 28.66 14.03
N ASN A 789 -7.17 28.99 14.57
CA ASN A 789 -6.83 28.87 15.99
C ASN A 789 -7.19 27.49 16.61
N PRO A 790 -6.70 26.39 16.02
CA PRO A 790 -7.15 25.03 16.36
C PRO A 790 -6.83 24.60 17.80
N LEU A 791 -5.89 25.27 18.47
CA LEU A 791 -5.55 24.99 19.87
C LEU A 791 -6.56 25.59 20.88
N LYS A 792 -7.38 26.57 20.48
CA LYS A 792 -8.46 27.12 21.34
C LYS A 792 -9.79 26.40 21.17
N THR A 793 -9.94 25.61 20.11
CA THR A 793 -11.15 24.82 19.83
C THR A 793 -11.24 23.52 20.63
N THR A 794 -10.38 23.33 21.66
CA THR A 794 -10.48 22.18 22.58
C THR A 794 -11.90 22.07 23.13
N ARG A 795 -12.53 20.94 22.81
CA ARG A 795 -13.93 20.61 23.07
C ARG A 795 -14.32 20.96 24.51
N THR A 796 -15.28 21.88 24.68
CA THR A 796 -16.14 21.81 25.86
C THR A 796 -16.93 20.50 25.74
N PRO A 797 -16.89 19.61 26.76
CA PRO A 797 -17.50 18.28 26.70
C PRO A 797 -18.99 18.30 26.33
#